data_AF-A0A3S0B227-F1
#
_entry.id   AF-A0A3S0B227-F1
#
_cell.length_a   1.000
_cell.length_b   1.000
_cell.length_c   1.000
_cell.angle_alpha   90.00
_cell.angle_beta   90.00
_cell.angle_gamma   90.00
#
_symmetry.space_group_name_H-M   'P 1'
#
loop_
_entity.id
_entity.type
_entity.pdbx_description
1 polymer ?
#
loop_
_entity_poly.entity_id
_entity_poly.type
_entity_poly.pdbx_seq_one_letter_code
_entity_poly.pdbx_strand_id
1 'polypeptide(L)'
;AVTRRPPRSDAPAPRSERPAGERPAADRGAERGGERPAARPAEDRPRRPAGADAAPAAAPAAPATADNTRRRGSDDRGRRRDDEPRGKGGDFDGDRRGKGRKGGKGGRLVGAASKQGFVKPVSPMTREVALPETITVAELAAKMAVKATEVIKTLMKLGTMVTINQVLDQETAAIVVEEMGHSYKLLSENALEDELAAEMGVVHEARSRAPVVTIMGHVDHGKTSLLDYIRRTKVAAGEAGGITQHIGAYHVETGKGTITFLDTPGHAAFTAMRARGAKATDIVVLVVAADDGVMPQTVEAIQHARAAGVPIVVAVNKMDKNGIDLERVKSELSQHGVISEEWGGENLFAYVSAKSGQGIDGLLDQILVQAEVLELTAAVDGPAKGVVIESRLDKGRGPVATLLVQSGTLRKGDIILTGLEYGRVRAMLDETGRPIDEAGPSIPIEVLGLSGAPNAGDEAVVVSDERKAREIALFRQGKFREVKLARQQKAKLENVFSQMAEGEIATLNVVLKTDVQGSAEALSEALTKLSTDEVRVRIISSGVGAINESDANLAVASEAVMIGFNVRADSAAKKVIEEEGVDLHYYSVIYDVIDEIKKALVGMLSPEVKEQIIGLVQVRQVFRHPKFGAIAGCMVVDGVVKRSAPIRVLRENVVIFEGELDSLRRFKDDVAEVRQGFECGIGVRNYNDVREGDQIEVFERIEVQRTL
;
A
#
# COMPACT_ATOMS: atom_id res chain seq x y z
N ALA A 1 -15.93 81.75 37.48
CA ALA A 1 -16.38 81.63 36.07
C ALA A 1 -16.64 80.13 35.80
N VAL A 2 -17.79 79.65 35.28
CA VAL A 2 -18.51 80.00 34.03
C VAL A 2 -17.75 79.46 32.80
N THR A 3 -18.25 78.59 31.90
CA THR A 3 -19.46 77.70 31.77
C THR A 3 -19.19 76.70 30.59
N ARG A 4 -19.91 75.60 30.26
CA ARG A 4 -21.15 74.93 30.73
C ARG A 4 -21.05 73.39 30.46
N ARG A 5 -22.16 72.69 30.12
CA ARG A 5 -22.24 71.28 29.62
C ARG A 5 -23.39 71.16 28.57
N PRO A 6 -23.52 70.03 27.82
CA PRO A 6 -24.45 69.86 26.69
C PRO A 6 -25.80 69.19 27.07
N PRO A 7 -26.71 68.91 26.09
CA PRO A 7 -27.79 67.90 26.19
C PRO A 7 -27.23 66.45 26.04
N ARG A 8 -27.76 65.34 26.59
CA ARG A 8 -29.14 64.89 26.96
C ARG A 8 -29.99 64.42 25.74
N SER A 9 -30.90 63.43 25.80
CA SER A 9 -31.40 62.50 26.85
C SER A 9 -32.37 61.46 26.22
N ASP A 10 -32.72 60.26 26.72
CA ASP A 10 -32.22 59.32 27.76
C ASP A 10 -32.90 57.91 27.50
N ALA A 11 -33.11 57.04 28.52
CA ALA A 11 -33.65 55.65 28.44
C ALA A 11 -35.18 55.54 28.81
N PRO A 12 -35.88 54.38 29.06
CA PRO A 12 -35.47 52.95 29.17
C PRO A 12 -36.44 51.87 28.56
N ALA A 13 -36.27 50.59 28.94
CA ALA A 13 -37.10 49.40 28.61
C ALA A 13 -37.90 48.89 29.86
N PRO A 14 -38.34 47.61 30.09
CA PRO A 14 -38.46 46.37 29.26
C PRO A 14 -39.76 45.51 29.49
N ARG A 15 -39.89 44.31 28.85
CA ARG A 15 -40.31 42.97 29.40
C ARG A 15 -41.31 42.08 28.58
N SER A 16 -41.15 40.76 28.85
CA SER A 16 -42.13 39.63 28.94
C SER A 16 -42.75 38.89 27.73
N GLU A 17 -42.31 37.62 27.61
CA GLU A 17 -43.10 36.36 27.49
C GLU A 17 -43.48 35.75 26.11
N ARG A 18 -43.96 34.49 26.18
CA ARG A 18 -44.07 33.42 25.15
C ARG A 18 -45.57 33.18 24.79
N PRO A 19 -46.03 32.16 24.01
CA PRO A 19 -45.33 31.10 23.25
C PRO A 19 -45.84 30.93 21.78
N ALA A 20 -45.68 29.73 21.20
CA ALA A 20 -45.98 29.38 19.81
C ALA A 20 -47.45 29.00 19.52
N GLY A 21 -47.81 28.92 18.23
CA GLY A 21 -49.10 28.44 17.69
C GLY A 21 -48.99 28.11 16.18
N GLU A 22 -49.95 27.36 15.64
CA GLU A 22 -49.84 26.69 14.33
C GLU A 22 -50.65 27.34 13.16
N ARG A 23 -50.56 26.68 12.00
CA ARG A 23 -51.30 26.80 10.71
C ARG A 23 -52.84 27.01 10.88
N PRO A 24 -53.63 27.49 9.87
CA PRO A 24 -53.46 27.20 8.43
C PRO A 24 -53.94 28.24 7.35
N ALA A 25 -53.65 27.89 6.09
CA ALA A 25 -54.40 28.08 4.82
C ALA A 25 -55.29 29.32 4.51
N ALA A 26 -54.89 30.01 3.42
CA ALA A 26 -55.68 30.46 2.22
C ALA A 26 -57.02 31.22 2.33
N ASP A 27 -57.15 32.34 1.59
CA ASP A 27 -57.94 32.46 0.33
C ASP A 27 -57.93 33.91 -0.27
N ARG A 28 -57.89 34.03 -1.62
CA ARG A 28 -58.72 34.90 -2.51
C ARG A 28 -58.03 35.55 -3.74
N GLY A 29 -58.77 35.50 -4.88
CA GLY A 29 -58.47 36.13 -6.18
C GLY A 29 -57.95 35.13 -7.21
N ALA A 30 -58.73 34.51 -8.12
CA ALA A 30 -59.78 34.98 -9.05
C ALA A 30 -59.21 35.92 -10.15
N GLU A 31 -59.38 35.69 -11.46
CA GLU A 31 -60.18 34.68 -12.22
C GLU A 31 -59.25 33.81 -13.14
N ARG A 32 -59.61 33.07 -14.22
CA ARG A 32 -60.86 32.83 -15.01
C ARG A 32 -60.80 31.44 -15.72
N GLY A 33 -61.87 31.01 -16.40
CA GLY A 33 -61.91 29.79 -17.24
C GLY A 33 -61.27 29.96 -18.63
N GLY A 34 -61.31 29.01 -19.58
CA GLY A 34 -61.96 27.69 -19.71
C GLY A 34 -61.83 27.24 -21.19
N GLU A 35 -61.99 25.99 -21.65
CA GLU A 35 -62.51 24.74 -21.05
C GLU A 35 -61.59 23.51 -21.33
N ARG A 36 -62.14 22.30 -21.52
CA ARG A 36 -61.51 20.94 -21.42
C ARG A 36 -62.23 19.94 -22.37
N PRO A 37 -61.96 18.61 -22.39
CA PRO A 37 -60.72 17.81 -22.18
C PRO A 37 -60.53 16.74 -23.32
N ALA A 38 -59.54 15.82 -23.21
CA ALA A 38 -59.62 14.36 -23.57
C ALA A 38 -58.22 13.69 -23.64
N ALA A 39 -58.14 12.39 -24.00
CA ALA A 39 -56.96 11.51 -23.81
C ALA A 39 -56.49 10.73 -25.06
N ARG A 40 -55.49 9.85 -24.87
CA ARG A 40 -54.76 8.95 -25.83
C ARG A 40 -55.67 7.84 -26.43
N PRO A 41 -55.23 6.92 -27.35
CA PRO A 41 -54.00 6.84 -28.18
C PRO A 41 -54.19 6.40 -29.69
N ALA A 42 -53.07 6.32 -30.44
CA ALA A 42 -52.73 5.32 -31.51
C ALA A 42 -53.22 5.41 -33.01
N GLU A 43 -52.33 4.87 -33.87
CA GLU A 43 -52.42 4.25 -35.23
C GLU A 43 -52.66 5.00 -36.58
N ASP A 44 -51.61 4.90 -37.43
CA ASP A 44 -51.50 4.59 -38.88
C ASP A 44 -51.93 5.56 -40.04
N ARG A 45 -51.48 5.18 -41.25
CA ARG A 45 -51.42 5.80 -42.60
C ARG A 45 -52.77 5.69 -43.39
N PRO A 46 -52.90 6.02 -44.72
CA PRO A 46 -51.93 6.56 -45.71
C PRO A 46 -52.44 7.66 -46.71
N ARG A 47 -51.53 8.05 -47.63
CA ARG A 47 -51.70 8.24 -49.12
C ARG A 47 -51.64 9.64 -49.78
N ARG A 48 -51.05 9.59 -51.00
CA ARG A 48 -50.70 10.58 -52.05
C ARG A 48 -51.84 10.69 -53.10
N PRO A 49 -51.75 11.42 -54.26
CA PRO A 49 -50.61 12.11 -54.94
C PRO A 49 -50.73 13.66 -54.89
N ALA A 50 -49.95 14.50 -55.59
CA ALA A 50 -48.89 14.38 -56.61
C ALA A 50 -47.69 15.33 -56.27
N GLY A 51 -46.67 15.66 -57.08
CA GLY A 51 -46.25 15.31 -58.46
C GLY A 51 -46.25 16.54 -59.39
N ALA A 52 -45.23 16.87 -60.20
CA ALA A 52 -43.92 16.23 -60.47
C ALA A 52 -42.75 17.27 -60.27
N ASP A 53 -41.67 17.48 -61.05
CA ASP A 53 -41.11 16.92 -62.31
C ASP A 53 -39.59 17.29 -62.46
N ALA A 54 -39.00 17.10 -63.65
CA ALA A 54 -37.75 17.68 -64.19
C ALA A 54 -36.39 17.37 -63.48
N ALA A 55 -35.95 16.10 -63.60
CA ALA A 55 -34.65 15.60 -64.12
C ALA A 55 -33.36 16.50 -64.20
N PRO A 56 -32.13 15.90 -64.33
CA PRO A 56 -31.60 14.61 -63.82
C PRO A 56 -30.14 14.70 -63.24
N ALA A 57 -29.79 14.00 -62.14
CA ALA A 57 -29.04 12.72 -62.08
C ALA A 57 -27.48 12.78 -62.21
N ALA A 58 -26.66 11.96 -61.53
CA ALA A 58 -26.89 11.07 -60.38
C ALA A 58 -25.57 10.55 -59.73
N ALA A 59 -25.70 9.97 -58.53
CA ALA A 59 -24.81 8.95 -57.90
C ALA A 59 -25.72 7.75 -57.53
N PRO A 60 -25.51 6.88 -56.50
CA PRO A 60 -24.31 6.40 -55.80
C PRO A 60 -24.28 4.82 -55.65
N ALA A 61 -23.38 4.30 -54.81
CA ALA A 61 -23.50 3.04 -54.03
C ALA A 61 -23.50 1.65 -54.75
N ALA A 62 -23.51 0.59 -53.93
CA ALA A 62 -23.29 -0.84 -54.24
C ALA A 62 -24.49 -1.71 -53.74
N PRO A 63 -24.52 -3.07 -53.72
CA PRO A 63 -23.52 -4.08 -54.18
C PRO A 63 -24.08 -5.32 -54.94
N ALA A 64 -23.18 -6.27 -55.25
CA ALA A 64 -23.37 -7.75 -55.40
C ALA A 64 -24.26 -8.38 -56.52
N THR A 65 -23.63 -9.20 -57.38
CA THR A 65 -24.19 -10.42 -58.04
C THR A 65 -23.04 -11.36 -58.45
N ALA A 66 -23.33 -12.59 -58.91
CA ALA A 66 -22.36 -13.69 -59.00
C ALA A 66 -22.03 -14.23 -60.43
N ASP A 67 -20.84 -14.86 -60.50
CA ASP A 67 -20.39 -15.94 -61.39
C ASP A 67 -20.05 -15.72 -62.91
N ASN A 68 -19.03 -16.47 -63.34
CA ASN A 68 -18.67 -16.94 -64.70
C ASN A 68 -18.77 -16.00 -65.94
N THR A 69 -17.62 -15.65 -66.54
CA THR A 69 -17.05 -16.43 -67.68
C THR A 69 -15.72 -15.93 -68.30
N ARG A 70 -14.78 -16.87 -68.49
CA ARG A 70 -13.92 -17.15 -69.66
C ARG A 70 -13.29 -16.02 -70.54
N ARG A 71 -11.95 -15.93 -70.43
CA ARG A 71 -10.92 -15.96 -71.51
C ARG A 71 -11.00 -14.99 -72.72
N ARG A 72 -9.94 -14.18 -72.91
CA ARG A 72 -9.06 -14.24 -74.11
C ARG A 72 -7.66 -13.62 -73.87
N GLY A 73 -6.67 -14.04 -74.65
CA GLY A 73 -5.35 -13.39 -74.78
C GLY A 73 -5.34 -12.29 -75.87
N SER A 74 -4.20 -11.72 -76.26
CA SER A 74 -2.84 -12.30 -76.20
C SER A 74 -1.70 -11.25 -76.20
N ASP A 75 -0.46 -11.76 -76.14
CA ASP A 75 0.80 -11.19 -76.65
C ASP A 75 1.51 -10.09 -75.81
N ASP A 76 2.86 -10.02 -75.70
CA ASP A 76 3.96 -10.97 -75.99
C ASP A 76 5.28 -10.49 -75.30
N ARG A 77 6.29 -11.38 -75.17
CA ARG A 77 7.72 -11.18 -74.83
C ARG A 77 8.11 -10.74 -73.39
N GLY A 78 9.15 -11.40 -72.84
CA GLY A 78 9.75 -11.10 -71.53
C GLY A 78 11.09 -11.83 -71.25
N ARG A 79 11.03 -13.14 -70.93
CA ARG A 79 12.13 -14.12 -70.61
C ARG A 79 12.79 -14.06 -69.21
N ARG A 80 13.01 -15.29 -68.68
CA ARG A 80 13.83 -15.73 -67.52
C ARG A 80 13.26 -15.32 -66.14
N ARG A 81 12.61 -16.19 -65.36
CA ARG A 81 12.92 -17.57 -64.85
C ARG A 81 14.01 -17.62 -63.77
N ASP A 82 13.81 -18.33 -62.65
CA ASP A 82 12.60 -18.90 -62.01
C ASP A 82 12.88 -19.04 -60.49
N ASP A 83 11.84 -18.96 -59.66
CA ASP A 83 11.85 -19.01 -58.18
C ASP A 83 12.24 -20.35 -57.53
N GLU A 84 12.55 -20.32 -56.23
CA GLU A 84 12.48 -21.48 -55.32
C GLU A 84 11.68 -21.14 -54.03
N PRO A 85 10.49 -21.76 -53.79
CA PRO A 85 9.56 -21.34 -52.74
C PRO A 85 9.44 -22.27 -51.50
N ARG A 86 8.57 -21.89 -50.55
CA ARG A 86 8.35 -22.53 -49.22
C ARG A 86 7.72 -23.94 -49.25
N GLY A 87 8.46 -24.93 -48.78
CA GLY A 87 8.15 -25.71 -47.54
C GLY A 87 6.98 -26.71 -47.45
N LYS A 88 6.85 -27.30 -46.24
CA LYS A 88 5.93 -28.38 -45.77
C LYS A 88 6.18 -29.80 -46.30
N GLY A 89 5.80 -30.78 -45.46
CA GLY A 89 5.69 -32.20 -45.78
C GLY A 89 6.71 -33.07 -45.05
N GLY A 90 6.24 -34.12 -44.36
CA GLY A 90 7.08 -35.16 -43.77
C GLY A 90 6.68 -36.54 -44.29
N ASP A 91 7.11 -37.56 -43.54
CA ASP A 91 6.75 -38.97 -43.63
C ASP A 91 7.33 -39.84 -44.76
N PHE A 92 8.11 -40.82 -44.28
CA PHE A 92 8.22 -42.23 -44.69
C PHE A 92 8.82 -42.68 -46.03
N ASP A 93 9.60 -43.75 -45.85
CA ASP A 93 10.05 -44.78 -46.78
C ASP A 93 10.80 -44.38 -48.06
N GLY A 94 11.69 -45.28 -48.46
CA GLY A 94 12.40 -45.19 -49.73
C GLY A 94 12.68 -46.59 -50.25
N ASP A 95 12.91 -46.72 -51.56
CA ASP A 95 13.48 -47.96 -52.07
C ASP A 95 14.23 -47.81 -53.41
N ARG A 96 15.12 -48.77 -53.64
CA ARG A 96 15.63 -49.25 -54.94
C ARG A 96 15.94 -48.20 -56.03
N ARG A 97 17.24 -47.90 -56.14
CA ARG A 97 17.96 -48.30 -57.36
C ARG A 97 18.66 -49.63 -57.11
N GLY A 98 18.50 -50.61 -58.01
CA GLY A 98 19.12 -51.92 -57.85
C GLY A 98 19.83 -52.42 -59.12
N LYS A 99 20.84 -53.26 -58.94
CA LYS A 99 21.33 -54.24 -59.92
C LYS A 99 22.29 -55.24 -59.27
N GLY A 100 22.31 -56.48 -59.77
CA GLY A 100 23.24 -57.54 -59.34
C GLY A 100 22.57 -58.67 -58.53
N ARG A 101 22.89 -59.93 -58.84
CA ARG A 101 22.31 -61.14 -58.23
C ARG A 101 23.37 -62.26 -58.21
N LYS A 102 23.24 -63.18 -57.23
CA LYS A 102 24.12 -64.29 -56.82
C LYS A 102 25.19 -63.86 -55.78
N GLY A 103 25.35 -64.51 -54.62
CA GLY A 103 24.42 -65.41 -53.91
C GLY A 103 25.07 -66.61 -53.22
N GLY A 104 24.41 -67.11 -52.18
CA GLY A 104 24.75 -68.38 -51.50
C GLY A 104 25.19 -68.23 -50.04
N LYS A 105 24.63 -69.10 -49.19
CA LYS A 105 25.13 -69.65 -47.89
C LYS A 105 26.31 -68.90 -47.24
N GLY A 106 26.23 -68.37 -46.01
CA GLY A 106 25.40 -68.76 -44.86
C GLY A 106 26.22 -69.64 -43.92
N GLY A 107 26.29 -69.28 -42.63
CA GLY A 107 27.16 -69.99 -41.67
C GLY A 107 27.44 -69.16 -40.41
N ARG A 108 26.98 -69.70 -39.29
CA ARG A 108 27.22 -69.30 -37.89
C ARG A 108 28.72 -69.39 -37.52
N LEU A 109 29.14 -68.61 -36.51
CA LEU A 109 30.27 -68.78 -35.56
C LEU A 109 31.40 -67.72 -35.56
N VAL A 110 31.69 -67.25 -34.34
CA VAL A 110 32.99 -66.90 -33.71
C VAL A 110 34.10 -66.26 -34.57
N GLY A 111 34.53 -65.06 -34.16
CA GLY A 111 35.81 -64.48 -34.53
C GLY A 111 36.14 -63.23 -33.72
N ALA A 112 37.12 -63.31 -32.81
CA ALA A 112 37.62 -62.15 -32.08
C ALA A 112 38.74 -61.46 -32.87
N ALA A 113 38.62 -60.16 -33.12
CA ALA A 113 39.69 -59.34 -33.68
C ALA A 113 39.59 -57.90 -33.17
N SER A 114 40.70 -57.38 -32.66
CA SER A 114 40.82 -56.06 -32.05
C SER A 114 40.74 -54.93 -33.09
N LYS A 115 40.11 -53.80 -32.70
CA LYS A 115 40.37 -52.48 -33.26
C LYS A 115 40.48 -51.45 -32.14
N GLN A 116 41.59 -50.73 -32.09
CA GLN A 116 41.82 -49.66 -31.13
C GLN A 116 41.00 -48.42 -31.53
N GLY A 117 40.20 -47.89 -30.60
CA GLY A 117 39.61 -46.56 -30.72
C GLY A 117 40.57 -45.53 -30.14
N PHE A 118 41.22 -44.74 -30.99
CA PHE A 118 42.16 -43.70 -30.55
C PHE A 118 41.41 -42.49 -29.97
N VAL A 119 41.23 -42.47 -28.65
CA VAL A 119 40.73 -41.30 -27.92
C VAL A 119 41.86 -40.29 -27.79
N LYS A 120 41.73 -39.13 -28.43
CA LYS A 120 42.60 -37.98 -28.10
C LYS A 120 42.23 -37.48 -26.70
N PRO A 121 43.18 -37.40 -25.74
CA PRO A 121 42.94 -36.67 -24.50
C PRO A 121 42.79 -35.19 -24.86
N VAL A 122 41.60 -34.63 -24.63
CA VAL A 122 41.39 -33.18 -24.75
C VAL A 122 41.89 -32.57 -23.44
N SER A 123 43.04 -31.90 -23.47
CA SER A 123 43.50 -31.11 -22.33
C SER A 123 42.47 -30.02 -22.03
N PRO A 124 42.01 -29.84 -20.77
CA PRO A 124 41.06 -28.80 -20.43
C PRO A 124 41.67 -27.44 -20.78
N MET A 125 40.99 -26.69 -21.64
CA MET A 125 41.37 -25.32 -21.94
C MET A 125 40.88 -24.42 -20.82
N THR A 126 41.74 -24.10 -19.86
CA THR A 126 41.49 -23.01 -18.90
C THR A 126 41.10 -21.75 -19.67
N ARG A 127 39.98 -21.14 -19.28
CA ARG A 127 39.47 -19.89 -19.83
C ARG A 127 39.32 -18.89 -18.69
N GLU A 128 39.58 -17.63 -18.99
CA GLU A 128 39.23 -16.50 -18.13
C GLU A 128 37.75 -16.15 -18.32
N VAL A 129 36.97 -16.27 -17.24
CA VAL A 129 35.53 -16.09 -17.22
C VAL A 129 35.19 -14.73 -16.60
N ALA A 130 34.61 -13.85 -17.41
CA ALA A 130 34.02 -12.58 -16.97
C ALA A 130 32.76 -12.83 -16.11
N LEU A 131 32.88 -12.64 -14.79
CA LEU A 131 31.79 -12.82 -13.82
C LEU A 131 31.15 -11.47 -13.43
N PRO A 132 29.90 -11.19 -13.84
CA PRO A 132 29.10 -10.08 -13.31
C PRO A 132 28.60 -10.40 -11.88
N GLU A 133 27.88 -9.48 -11.25
CA GLU A 133 27.34 -9.69 -9.89
C GLU A 133 26.35 -10.88 -9.80
N THR A 134 25.58 -11.10 -10.87
CA THR A 134 24.58 -12.17 -10.97
C THR A 134 24.65 -12.85 -12.33
N ILE A 135 24.58 -14.19 -12.36
CA ILE A 135 24.68 -14.97 -13.60
C ILE A 135 23.84 -16.24 -13.54
N THR A 136 23.13 -16.60 -14.61
CA THR A 136 22.40 -17.88 -14.61
C THR A 136 23.36 -19.07 -14.77
N VAL A 137 22.97 -20.23 -14.23
CA VAL A 137 23.71 -21.50 -14.43
C VAL A 137 23.93 -21.81 -15.92
N ALA A 138 22.97 -21.47 -16.79
CA ALA A 138 23.08 -21.61 -18.24
C ALA A 138 24.16 -20.69 -18.86
N GLU A 139 24.21 -19.42 -18.48
CA GLU A 139 25.18 -18.45 -18.98
C GLU A 139 26.59 -18.70 -18.44
N LEU A 140 26.71 -19.09 -17.18
CA LEU A 140 27.98 -19.50 -16.56
C LEU A 140 28.57 -20.69 -17.33
N ALA A 141 27.77 -21.73 -17.56
CA ALA A 141 28.15 -22.88 -18.38
C ALA A 141 28.54 -22.46 -19.81
N ALA A 142 27.81 -21.53 -20.45
CA ALA A 142 28.11 -21.03 -21.78
C ALA A 142 29.44 -20.26 -21.85
N LYS A 143 29.75 -19.38 -20.87
CA LYS A 143 31.04 -18.66 -20.79
C LYS A 143 32.22 -19.63 -20.60
N MET A 144 32.06 -20.64 -19.74
CA MET A 144 33.04 -21.71 -19.55
C MET A 144 33.16 -22.64 -20.77
N ALA A 145 32.15 -22.67 -21.65
CA ALA A 145 31.92 -23.65 -22.71
C ALA A 145 31.80 -25.11 -22.19
N VAL A 146 31.20 -25.25 -21.01
CA VAL A 146 30.89 -26.50 -20.32
C VAL A 146 29.39 -26.78 -20.45
N LYS A 147 28.95 -28.03 -20.26
CA LYS A 147 27.51 -28.34 -20.21
C LYS A 147 26.90 -27.90 -18.87
N ALA A 148 25.73 -27.26 -18.89
CA ALA A 148 25.03 -26.88 -17.65
C ALA A 148 24.82 -28.07 -16.68
N THR A 149 24.67 -29.29 -17.21
CA THR A 149 24.58 -30.54 -16.41
C THR A 149 25.83 -30.91 -15.62
N GLU A 150 26.98 -30.31 -15.93
CA GLU A 150 28.25 -30.50 -15.21
C GLU A 150 28.42 -29.40 -14.15
N VAL A 151 28.06 -28.15 -14.46
CA VAL A 151 27.97 -27.02 -13.51
C VAL A 151 26.97 -27.30 -12.38
N ILE A 152 25.80 -27.88 -12.70
CA ILE A 152 24.81 -28.32 -11.69
C ILE A 152 25.40 -29.42 -10.79
N LYS A 153 26.28 -30.29 -11.30
CA LYS A 153 26.89 -31.36 -10.50
C LYS A 153 27.96 -30.84 -9.55
N THR A 154 28.72 -29.80 -9.89
CA THR A 154 29.62 -29.16 -8.91
C THR A 154 28.85 -28.40 -7.85
N LEU A 155 27.81 -27.64 -8.21
CA LEU A 155 26.92 -26.99 -7.24
C LEU A 155 26.27 -28.01 -6.28
N MET A 156 25.78 -29.14 -6.79
CA MET A 156 25.27 -30.24 -5.95
C MET A 156 26.34 -30.86 -5.01
N LYS A 157 27.63 -30.90 -5.38
CA LYS A 157 28.70 -31.31 -4.45
C LYS A 157 28.94 -30.27 -3.35
N LEU A 158 28.81 -28.98 -3.68
CA LEU A 158 28.95 -27.85 -2.76
C LEU A 158 27.69 -27.67 -1.87
N GLY A 159 26.69 -28.54 -2.01
CA GLY A 159 25.46 -28.54 -1.20
C GLY A 159 24.32 -27.70 -1.75
N THR A 160 24.52 -26.97 -2.86
CA THR A 160 23.50 -26.10 -3.46
C THR A 160 22.77 -26.81 -4.60
N MET A 161 21.53 -27.22 -4.35
CA MET A 161 20.63 -27.70 -5.42
C MET A 161 20.09 -26.53 -6.22
N VAL A 162 20.42 -26.49 -7.52
CA VAL A 162 20.04 -25.40 -8.43
C VAL A 162 19.43 -25.91 -9.74
N THR A 163 18.64 -25.07 -10.39
CA THR A 163 18.09 -25.35 -11.74
C THR A 163 18.83 -24.61 -12.85
N ILE A 164 18.68 -25.03 -14.11
CA ILE A 164 19.42 -24.48 -15.27
C ILE A 164 19.22 -22.96 -15.44
N ASN A 165 18.03 -22.45 -15.09
CA ASN A 165 17.67 -21.04 -15.25
C ASN A 165 17.78 -20.25 -13.93
N GLN A 166 18.38 -20.84 -12.90
CA GLN A 166 18.58 -20.19 -11.61
C GLN A 166 19.74 -19.21 -11.69
N VAL A 167 19.55 -18.03 -11.11
CA VAL A 167 20.60 -17.02 -10.92
C VAL A 167 21.49 -17.43 -9.76
N LEU A 168 22.80 -17.32 -9.95
CA LEU A 168 23.84 -17.42 -8.94
C LEU A 168 24.40 -16.03 -8.66
N ASP A 169 24.80 -15.82 -7.41
CA ASP A 169 25.66 -14.74 -6.95
C ASP A 169 27.11 -14.91 -7.44
N GLN A 170 27.84 -13.79 -7.52
CA GLN A 170 29.22 -13.73 -8.00
C GLN A 170 30.19 -14.58 -7.17
N GLU A 171 29.99 -14.69 -5.85
CA GLU A 171 30.85 -15.46 -4.94
C GLU A 171 30.71 -16.98 -5.21
N THR A 172 29.49 -17.50 -5.21
CA THR A 172 29.19 -18.88 -5.57
C THR A 172 29.61 -19.19 -7.01
N ALA A 173 29.42 -18.25 -7.95
CA ALA A 173 29.88 -18.41 -9.32
C ALA A 173 31.42 -18.47 -9.42
N ALA A 174 32.17 -17.68 -8.65
CA ALA A 174 33.63 -17.72 -8.60
C ALA A 174 34.14 -19.08 -8.09
N ILE A 175 33.60 -19.57 -6.97
CA ILE A 175 33.94 -20.88 -6.39
C ILE A 175 33.71 -22.02 -7.41
N VAL A 176 32.62 -21.95 -8.19
CA VAL A 176 32.30 -22.94 -9.23
C VAL A 176 33.24 -22.84 -10.44
N VAL A 177 33.76 -21.65 -10.76
CA VAL A 177 34.75 -21.46 -11.82
C VAL A 177 36.13 -21.99 -11.38
N GLU A 178 36.53 -21.75 -10.12
CA GLU A 178 37.76 -22.29 -9.51
C GLU A 178 37.76 -23.83 -9.43
N GLU A 179 36.72 -24.43 -8.83
CA GLU A 179 36.56 -25.91 -8.68
C GLU A 179 36.54 -26.63 -10.05
N MET A 180 36.18 -25.92 -11.12
CA MET A 180 36.18 -26.44 -12.50
C MET A 180 37.50 -26.18 -13.25
N GLY A 181 38.51 -25.56 -12.64
CA GLY A 181 39.84 -25.34 -13.24
C GLY A 181 39.91 -24.18 -14.24
N HIS A 182 38.98 -23.22 -14.14
CA HIS A 182 38.94 -22.00 -14.92
C HIS A 182 39.43 -20.81 -14.08
N SER A 183 39.94 -19.75 -14.72
CA SER A 183 40.17 -18.47 -14.05
C SER A 183 38.93 -17.59 -14.17
N TYR A 184 38.70 -16.70 -13.20
CA TYR A 184 37.66 -15.69 -13.27
C TYR A 184 38.26 -14.29 -13.25
N LYS A 185 37.50 -13.35 -13.80
CA LYS A 185 37.69 -11.93 -13.59
C LYS A 185 36.37 -11.33 -13.14
N LEU A 186 36.36 -10.78 -11.94
CA LEU A 186 35.22 -10.06 -11.40
C LEU A 186 34.99 -8.80 -12.24
N LEU A 187 33.77 -8.63 -12.74
CA LEU A 187 33.29 -7.39 -13.31
C LEU A 187 32.35 -6.76 -12.29
N SER A 188 32.86 -5.74 -11.61
CA SER A 188 32.03 -4.79 -10.86
C SER A 188 31.25 -3.96 -11.87
N GLU A 189 30.00 -4.33 -12.14
CA GLU A 189 29.12 -3.54 -13.03
C GLU A 189 28.78 -2.17 -12.42
N ASN A 190 28.96 -2.03 -11.10
CA ASN A 190 28.91 -0.76 -10.36
C ASN A 190 30.09 0.19 -10.68
N ALA A 191 31.02 -0.13 -11.59
CA ALA A 191 32.16 0.74 -11.92
C ALA A 191 31.75 2.17 -12.36
N LEU A 192 30.53 2.35 -12.91
CA LEU A 192 29.94 3.65 -13.20
C LEU A 192 29.43 4.40 -11.94
N GLU A 193 29.02 3.65 -10.90
CA GLU A 193 28.65 4.21 -9.60
C GLU A 193 29.90 4.54 -8.77
N ASP A 194 30.95 3.71 -8.84
CA ASP A 194 32.27 3.97 -8.25
C ASP A 194 32.94 5.18 -8.91
N GLU A 195 32.86 5.33 -10.24
CA GLU A 195 33.32 6.53 -10.96
C GLU A 195 32.53 7.77 -10.54
N LEU A 196 31.21 7.68 -10.41
CA LEU A 196 30.38 8.79 -9.92
C LEU A 196 30.73 9.16 -8.47
N ALA A 197 30.93 8.19 -7.58
CA ALA A 197 31.36 8.44 -6.21
C ALA A 197 32.76 9.09 -6.15
N ALA A 198 33.65 8.76 -7.09
CA ALA A 198 34.95 9.39 -7.24
C ALA A 198 34.87 10.82 -7.82
N GLU A 199 34.01 11.07 -8.83
CA GLU A 199 33.70 12.42 -9.33
C GLU A 199 33.13 13.32 -8.21
N MET A 200 32.31 12.76 -7.31
CA MET A 200 31.78 13.45 -6.13
C MET A 200 32.79 13.63 -4.97
N GLY A 201 33.95 12.97 -5.02
CA GLY A 201 34.98 12.99 -3.97
C GLY A 201 35.85 14.26 -3.94
N VAL A 202 35.59 15.23 -4.83
CA VAL A 202 36.35 16.49 -4.91
C VAL A 202 36.05 17.37 -3.69
N VAL A 203 37.08 17.62 -2.88
CA VAL A 203 36.98 18.47 -1.69
C VAL A 203 36.87 19.95 -2.09
N HIS A 204 35.65 20.46 -2.07
CA HIS A 204 35.34 21.88 -2.23
C HIS A 204 35.42 22.63 -0.90
N GLU A 205 35.46 23.97 -0.94
CA GLU A 205 35.52 24.80 0.28
C GLU A 205 34.23 24.67 1.10
N ALA A 206 34.36 24.12 2.31
CA ALA A 206 33.26 23.99 3.25
C ALA A 206 32.98 25.34 3.94
N ARG A 207 31.74 25.84 3.83
CA ARG A 207 31.25 27.05 4.50
C ARG A 207 30.15 26.68 5.49
N SER A 208 29.91 27.52 6.49
CA SER A 208 28.81 27.31 7.44
C SER A 208 27.46 27.30 6.70
N ARG A 209 26.55 26.42 7.10
CA ARG A 209 25.19 26.30 6.53
C ARG A 209 24.11 26.41 7.60
N ALA A 210 22.89 26.75 7.17
CA ALA A 210 21.72 26.74 8.02
C ALA A 210 21.47 25.33 8.60
N PRO A 211 21.10 25.18 9.89
CA PRO A 211 20.65 23.90 10.43
C PRO A 211 19.34 23.47 9.78
N VAL A 212 19.21 22.18 9.48
CA VAL A 212 17.93 21.56 9.15
C VAL A 212 17.40 20.85 10.40
N VAL A 213 16.14 21.10 10.73
CA VAL A 213 15.53 20.78 12.03
C VAL A 213 14.23 20.01 11.83
N THR A 214 14.15 18.75 12.29
CA THR A 214 12.89 18.00 12.29
C THR A 214 12.11 18.28 13.57
N ILE A 215 10.80 18.54 13.45
CA ILE A 215 9.90 18.61 14.61
C ILE A 215 9.13 17.29 14.79
N MET A 216 9.24 16.74 16.00
CA MET A 216 8.65 15.46 16.41
C MET A 216 7.87 15.56 17.73
N GLY A 217 7.12 14.52 18.06
CA GLY A 217 6.28 14.44 19.27
C GLY A 217 4.90 13.86 18.95
N HIS A 218 4.09 13.67 19.98
CA HIS A 218 2.73 13.11 19.89
C HIS A 218 1.77 13.95 19.03
N VAL A 219 0.62 13.36 18.68
CA VAL A 219 -0.58 14.10 18.23
C VAL A 219 -1.02 15.09 19.32
N ASP A 220 -1.68 16.19 18.95
CA ASP A 220 -2.20 17.27 19.82
C ASP A 220 -1.21 17.99 20.77
N HIS A 221 0.07 17.61 20.76
CA HIS A 221 1.15 18.38 21.38
C HIS A 221 1.44 19.73 20.67
N GLY A 222 0.76 20.02 19.56
CA GLY A 222 0.78 21.33 18.90
C GLY A 222 1.99 21.59 17.98
N LYS A 223 2.59 20.54 17.39
CA LYS A 223 3.68 20.65 16.40
C LYS A 223 3.37 21.64 15.28
N THR A 224 2.31 21.35 14.51
CA THR A 224 1.84 22.18 13.40
C THR A 224 1.45 23.58 13.85
N SER A 225 0.93 23.74 15.07
CA SER A 225 0.58 25.06 15.64
C SER A 225 1.81 25.90 15.97
N LEU A 226 2.87 25.29 16.50
CA LEU A 226 4.15 25.94 16.78
C LEU A 226 4.79 26.41 15.46
N LEU A 227 4.68 25.58 14.42
CA LEU A 227 5.21 25.87 13.10
C LEU A 227 4.39 26.91 12.32
N ASP A 228 3.06 26.88 12.42
CA ASP A 228 2.15 27.92 11.91
C ASP A 228 2.46 29.29 12.52
N TYR A 229 2.82 29.33 13.82
CA TYR A 229 3.24 30.56 14.48
C TYR A 229 4.58 31.08 13.90
N ILE A 230 5.61 30.24 13.86
CA ILE A 230 6.94 30.58 13.32
C ILE A 230 6.83 31.07 11.86
N ARG A 231 6.12 30.32 11.02
CA ARG A 231 5.90 30.61 9.59
C ARG A 231 4.82 31.69 9.36
N ARG A 232 4.28 32.31 10.42
CA ARG A 232 3.25 33.38 10.42
C ARG A 232 2.02 33.10 9.54
N THR A 233 1.69 31.83 9.32
CA THR A 233 0.71 31.35 8.33
C THR A 233 -0.01 30.13 8.87
N LYS A 234 -1.31 30.00 8.62
CA LYS A 234 -2.15 28.95 9.23
C LYS A 234 -2.40 27.78 8.27
N VAL A 235 -1.53 26.77 8.28
CA VAL A 235 -1.71 25.52 7.51
C VAL A 235 -2.58 24.52 8.28
N ALA A 236 -2.47 24.44 9.62
CA ALA A 236 -3.30 23.54 10.44
C ALA A 236 -4.81 23.86 10.38
N ALA A 237 -5.19 25.05 9.90
CA ALA A 237 -6.58 25.45 9.67
C ALA A 237 -7.09 25.15 8.24
N GLY A 238 -6.21 24.70 7.34
CA GLY A 238 -6.52 24.34 5.95
C GLY A 238 -6.35 22.85 5.63
N GLU A 239 -5.57 22.11 6.42
CA GLU A 239 -5.40 20.66 6.27
C GLU A 239 -6.66 19.88 6.68
N ALA A 240 -6.95 18.80 5.93
CA ALA A 240 -8.05 17.91 6.25
C ALA A 240 -7.82 17.19 7.60
N GLY A 241 -8.81 17.24 8.49
CA GLY A 241 -8.69 16.76 9.86
C GLY A 241 -7.89 17.67 10.80
N GLY A 242 -7.31 18.78 10.32
CA GLY A 242 -6.52 19.70 11.13
C GLY A 242 -5.15 19.16 11.58
N ILE A 243 -4.61 18.18 10.85
CA ILE A 243 -3.37 17.47 11.18
C ILE A 243 -2.39 17.42 10.01
N THR A 244 -1.10 17.60 10.29
CA THR A 244 -0.02 17.35 9.32
C THR A 244 -0.07 15.88 8.88
N GLN A 245 -0.26 15.63 7.58
CA GLN A 245 -0.25 14.28 6.97
C GLN A 245 0.84 14.09 5.89
N HIS A 246 1.59 15.15 5.60
CA HIS A 246 2.67 15.21 4.59
C HIS A 246 3.99 15.65 5.24
N ILE A 247 5.15 15.37 4.64
CA ILE A 247 6.42 15.94 5.16
C ILE A 247 6.67 17.31 4.50
N GLY A 248 6.22 18.37 5.17
CA GLY A 248 6.47 19.75 4.75
C GLY A 248 7.91 20.19 5.05
N ALA A 249 8.58 20.84 4.09
CA ALA A 249 9.91 21.41 4.25
C ALA A 249 9.89 22.91 3.88
N TYR A 250 10.46 23.77 4.73
CA TYR A 250 10.53 25.22 4.48
C TYR A 250 11.66 25.89 5.28
N HIS A 251 12.12 27.05 4.81
CA HIS A 251 13.11 27.87 5.52
C HIS A 251 12.51 29.08 6.25
N VAL A 252 13.20 29.56 7.28
CA VAL A 252 12.81 30.71 8.13
C VAL A 252 14.03 31.58 8.37
N GLU A 253 13.99 32.83 7.90
CA GLU A 253 15.01 33.83 8.19
C GLU A 253 14.80 34.43 9.58
N THR A 254 15.83 34.38 10.43
CA THR A 254 15.89 35.12 11.71
C THR A 254 16.95 36.21 11.62
N GLY A 255 16.92 37.18 12.55
CA GLY A 255 17.94 38.24 12.63
C GLY A 255 19.37 37.76 12.97
N LYS A 256 19.58 36.46 13.21
CA LYS A 256 20.87 35.83 13.51
C LYS A 256 21.30 34.78 12.48
N GLY A 257 20.38 34.29 11.65
CA GLY A 257 20.63 33.22 10.68
C GLY A 257 19.34 32.56 10.19
N THR A 258 19.44 31.75 9.15
CA THR A 258 18.32 30.99 8.59
C THR A 258 18.24 29.60 9.22
N ILE A 259 17.02 29.10 9.46
CA ILE A 259 16.75 27.74 9.96
C ILE A 259 15.81 27.06 8.97
N THR A 260 16.09 25.81 8.59
CA THR A 260 15.17 25.01 7.75
C THR A 260 14.42 24.01 8.62
N PHE A 261 13.10 23.99 8.53
CA PHE A 261 12.23 23.09 9.29
C PHE A 261 11.66 21.98 8.41
N LEU A 262 11.68 20.75 8.92
CA LEU A 262 10.85 19.64 8.45
C LEU A 262 9.72 19.38 9.46
N ASP A 263 8.47 19.55 9.04
CA ASP A 263 7.32 19.10 9.83
C ASP A 263 7.08 17.62 9.58
N THR A 264 6.96 16.80 10.63
CA THR A 264 6.67 15.37 10.49
C THR A 264 5.32 14.98 11.12
N PRO A 265 4.47 14.26 10.38
CA PRO A 265 3.20 13.76 10.91
C PRO A 265 3.34 12.97 12.22
N GLY A 266 2.45 13.27 13.18
CA GLY A 266 2.49 12.65 14.52
C GLY A 266 1.93 11.24 14.61
N HIS A 267 1.14 10.80 13.62
CA HIS A 267 0.39 9.56 13.70
C HIS A 267 1.29 8.31 13.68
N ALA A 268 0.88 7.25 14.40
CA ALA A 268 1.66 6.02 14.53
C ALA A 268 1.96 5.34 13.18
N ALA A 269 1.08 5.45 12.18
CA ALA A 269 1.34 4.92 10.83
C ALA A 269 2.52 5.61 10.11
N PHE A 270 2.89 6.83 10.51
CA PHE A 270 3.96 7.61 9.89
C PHE A 270 5.34 7.38 10.57
N THR A 271 5.58 6.20 11.13
CA THR A 271 6.90 5.79 11.66
C THR A 271 8.01 5.90 10.61
N ALA A 272 7.78 5.43 9.37
CA ALA A 272 8.75 5.55 8.29
C ALA A 272 9.08 7.01 7.92
N MET A 273 8.07 7.90 7.92
CA MET A 273 8.27 9.34 7.71
C MET A 273 9.12 9.99 8.81
N ARG A 274 8.88 9.64 10.08
CA ARG A 274 9.64 10.16 11.22
C ARG A 274 11.10 9.66 11.18
N ALA A 275 11.33 8.39 10.85
CA ALA A 275 12.67 7.85 10.64
C ALA A 275 13.41 8.51 9.46
N ARG A 276 12.70 8.88 8.38
CA ARG A 276 13.23 9.66 7.25
C ARG A 276 13.59 11.08 7.68
N GLY A 277 12.71 11.75 8.41
CA GLY A 277 12.93 13.11 8.94
C GLY A 277 14.18 13.19 9.80
N ALA A 278 14.30 12.34 10.83
CA ALA A 278 15.48 12.30 11.69
C ALA A 278 16.79 12.19 10.91
N LYS A 279 16.87 11.28 9.92
CA LYS A 279 18.06 11.09 9.07
C LYS A 279 18.37 12.25 8.11
N ALA A 280 17.41 13.12 7.85
CA ALA A 280 17.56 14.26 6.95
C ALA A 280 17.96 15.55 7.68
N THR A 281 18.11 15.53 9.02
CA THR A 281 18.24 16.74 9.84
C THR A 281 19.36 16.71 10.86
N ASP A 282 19.91 17.88 11.14
CA ASP A 282 21.04 18.11 12.02
C ASP A 282 20.62 18.21 13.50
N ILE A 283 19.36 18.56 13.76
CA ILE A 283 18.75 18.70 15.10
C ILE A 283 17.32 18.16 15.07
N VAL A 284 16.86 17.49 16.14
CA VAL A 284 15.44 17.16 16.36
C VAL A 284 14.86 18.03 17.48
N VAL A 285 13.77 18.74 17.20
CA VAL A 285 12.97 19.43 18.22
C VAL A 285 11.82 18.52 18.67
N LEU A 286 11.88 18.08 19.92
CA LEU A 286 10.88 17.21 20.54
C LEU A 286 9.81 18.05 21.25
N VAL A 287 8.62 18.13 20.66
CA VAL A 287 7.48 18.88 21.20
C VAL A 287 6.71 18.03 22.22
N VAL A 288 6.77 18.43 23.48
CA VAL A 288 6.11 17.76 24.62
C VAL A 288 5.09 18.70 25.22
N ALA A 289 3.85 18.28 25.39
CA ALA A 289 2.84 19.13 26.00
C ALA A 289 2.93 19.11 27.52
N ALA A 290 2.88 20.29 28.14
CA ALA A 290 3.10 20.47 29.58
C ALA A 290 1.93 20.02 30.48
N ASP A 291 0.80 19.65 29.88
CA ASP A 291 -0.38 19.03 30.52
C ASP A 291 -0.38 17.49 30.35
N ASP A 292 -0.10 17.01 29.13
CA ASP A 292 -0.17 15.58 28.81
C ASP A 292 1.06 14.81 29.34
N GLY A 293 2.27 15.36 29.15
CA GLY A 293 3.54 14.72 29.49
C GLY A 293 4.10 13.81 28.37
N VAL A 294 4.85 12.78 28.75
CA VAL A 294 5.50 11.87 27.79
C VAL A 294 4.55 10.75 27.35
N MET A 295 4.07 10.87 26.11
CA MET A 295 3.21 9.87 25.46
C MET A 295 4.00 8.87 24.59
N PRO A 296 3.46 7.68 24.23
CA PRO A 296 4.20 6.64 23.50
C PRO A 296 4.86 7.09 22.19
N GLN A 297 4.21 7.96 21.41
CA GLN A 297 4.79 8.55 20.19
C GLN A 297 5.96 9.51 20.46
N THR A 298 6.03 10.09 21.67
CA THR A 298 7.17 10.90 22.16
C THR A 298 8.35 9.98 22.46
N VAL A 299 8.12 8.82 23.08
CA VAL A 299 9.15 7.79 23.30
C VAL A 299 9.69 7.27 21.98
N GLU A 300 8.81 7.01 21.00
CA GLU A 300 9.20 6.61 19.64
C GLU A 300 10.03 7.70 18.93
N ALA A 301 9.67 8.98 19.07
CA ALA A 301 10.45 10.09 18.53
C ALA A 301 11.87 10.17 19.13
N ILE A 302 12.02 9.96 20.44
CA ILE A 302 13.33 9.88 21.12
C ILE A 302 14.15 8.71 20.56
N GLN A 303 13.51 7.56 20.27
CA GLN A 303 14.18 6.41 19.65
C GLN A 303 14.65 6.72 18.22
N HIS A 304 13.83 7.37 17.38
CA HIS A 304 14.23 7.76 16.03
C HIS A 304 15.40 8.76 16.01
N ALA A 305 15.36 9.79 16.87
CA ALA A 305 16.45 10.77 16.99
C ALA A 305 17.77 10.09 17.41
N ARG A 306 17.73 9.23 18.43
CA ARG A 306 18.91 8.45 18.86
C ARG A 306 19.41 7.47 17.81
N ALA A 307 18.51 6.80 17.09
CA ALA A 307 18.88 5.87 16.01
C ALA A 307 19.51 6.57 14.79
N ALA A 308 19.24 7.87 14.61
CA ALA A 308 19.91 8.73 13.64
C ALA A 308 21.20 9.39 14.18
N GLY A 309 21.44 9.35 15.50
CA GLY A 309 22.57 10.02 16.15
C GLY A 309 22.40 11.54 16.29
N VAL A 310 21.16 12.05 16.23
CA VAL A 310 20.86 13.48 16.13
C VAL A 310 20.50 14.07 17.50
N PRO A 311 21.07 15.23 17.90
CA PRO A 311 20.79 15.86 19.19
C PRO A 311 19.35 16.36 19.31
N ILE A 312 18.85 16.38 20.55
CA ILE A 312 17.44 16.68 20.87
C ILE A 312 17.35 18.02 21.63
N VAL A 313 16.54 18.94 21.09
CA VAL A 313 16.07 20.14 21.79
C VAL A 313 14.62 19.92 22.21
N VAL A 314 14.29 20.07 23.50
CA VAL A 314 12.94 19.80 24.01
C VAL A 314 12.11 21.09 24.04
N ALA A 315 11.01 21.11 23.30
CA ALA A 315 10.04 22.22 23.32
C ALA A 315 8.82 21.84 24.17
N VAL A 316 8.80 22.30 25.42
CA VAL A 316 7.70 22.11 26.37
C VAL A 316 6.59 23.11 26.03
N ASN A 317 5.54 22.64 25.36
CA ASN A 317 4.46 23.44 24.75
C ASN A 317 3.20 23.52 25.62
N LYS A 318 2.26 24.39 25.23
CA LYS A 318 1.01 24.74 25.93
C LYS A 318 1.21 25.48 27.28
N MET A 319 2.31 26.22 27.43
CA MET A 319 2.61 27.03 28.63
C MET A 319 1.56 28.12 28.99
N ASP A 320 0.54 28.33 28.15
CA ASP A 320 -0.63 29.18 28.45
C ASP A 320 -1.72 28.51 29.30
N LYS A 321 -1.55 27.22 29.68
CA LYS A 321 -2.48 26.51 30.57
C LYS A 321 -2.13 26.72 32.05
N ASN A 322 -3.17 26.80 32.90
CA ASN A 322 -3.01 26.82 34.35
C ASN A 322 -2.82 25.39 34.90
N GLY A 323 -2.03 25.23 35.97
CA GLY A 323 -1.86 23.94 36.65
C GLY A 323 -0.82 23.00 36.03
N ILE A 324 0.11 23.54 35.24
CA ILE A 324 1.24 22.81 34.66
C ILE A 324 2.23 22.34 35.75
N ASP A 325 2.72 21.11 35.63
CA ASP A 325 3.80 20.55 36.43
C ASP A 325 5.03 20.27 35.54
N LEU A 326 6.02 21.16 35.58
CA LEU A 326 7.26 21.03 34.80
C LEU A 326 8.19 19.94 35.35
N GLU A 327 8.16 19.67 36.66
CA GLU A 327 9.04 18.70 37.29
C GLU A 327 8.60 17.27 36.96
N ARG A 328 7.28 17.04 36.84
CA ARG A 328 6.73 15.81 36.23
C ARG A 328 7.28 15.59 34.82
N VAL A 329 7.20 16.59 33.95
CA VAL A 329 7.65 16.46 32.54
C VAL A 329 9.16 16.21 32.45
N LYS A 330 9.98 16.90 33.24
CA LYS A 330 11.43 16.62 33.36
C LYS A 330 11.69 15.20 33.85
N SER A 331 10.96 14.74 34.87
CA SER A 331 11.12 13.40 35.45
C SER A 331 10.75 12.29 34.45
N GLU A 332 9.65 12.44 33.71
CA GLU A 332 9.24 11.50 32.66
C GLU A 332 10.26 11.45 31.51
N LEU A 333 10.75 12.61 31.04
CA LEU A 333 11.80 12.66 30.00
C LEU A 333 13.12 12.07 30.48
N SER A 334 13.51 12.33 31.73
CA SER A 334 14.72 11.78 32.35
C SER A 334 14.67 10.25 32.49
N GLN A 335 13.49 9.64 32.69
CA GLN A 335 13.33 8.17 32.68
C GLN A 335 13.62 7.56 31.29
N HIS A 336 13.35 8.30 30.22
CA HIS A 336 13.76 7.95 28.86
C HIS A 336 15.17 8.45 28.51
N GLY A 337 15.92 9.02 29.46
CA GLY A 337 17.29 9.50 29.31
C GLY A 337 17.43 10.83 28.56
N VAL A 338 16.35 11.62 28.42
CA VAL A 338 16.41 12.99 27.90
C VAL A 338 16.54 13.92 29.10
N ILE A 339 17.79 14.16 29.51
CA ILE A 339 18.12 14.92 30.72
C ILE A 339 18.41 16.38 30.34
N SER A 340 17.78 17.31 31.06
CA SER A 340 17.96 18.77 30.89
C SER A 340 19.31 19.26 31.39
N GLU A 341 19.86 20.30 30.75
CA GLU A 341 21.04 21.05 31.20
C GLU A 341 20.95 21.48 32.68
N GLU A 342 19.77 21.89 33.15
CA GLU A 342 19.51 22.25 34.56
C GLU A 342 19.84 21.12 35.55
N TRP A 343 19.78 19.87 35.11
CA TRP A 343 20.05 18.65 35.89
C TRP A 343 21.42 18.03 35.55
N GLY A 344 22.27 18.76 34.81
CA GLY A 344 23.59 18.28 34.35
C GLY A 344 23.53 17.36 33.13
N GLY A 345 22.43 17.41 32.36
CA GLY A 345 22.29 16.73 31.08
C GLY A 345 22.79 17.54 29.88
N GLU A 346 22.64 16.97 28.69
CA GLU A 346 23.09 17.56 27.41
C GLU A 346 21.97 18.21 26.59
N ASN A 347 20.70 18.03 26.98
CA ASN A 347 19.55 18.42 26.16
C ASN A 347 19.07 19.83 26.56
N LEU A 348 18.95 20.74 25.60
CA LEU A 348 18.39 22.07 25.80
C LEU A 348 16.86 21.98 25.96
N PHE A 349 16.31 22.71 26.93
CA PHE A 349 14.87 22.79 27.18
C PHE A 349 14.36 24.22 26.90
N ALA A 350 13.26 24.31 26.14
CA ALA A 350 12.56 25.53 25.80
C ALA A 350 11.11 25.47 26.33
N TYR A 351 10.67 26.50 27.07
CA TYR A 351 9.30 26.59 27.57
C TYR A 351 8.48 27.53 26.68
N VAL A 352 7.53 26.99 25.92
CA VAL A 352 6.86 27.68 24.81
C VAL A 352 5.32 27.60 24.86
N SER A 353 4.66 28.56 24.22
CA SER A 353 3.25 28.40 23.84
C SER A 353 3.05 28.79 22.38
N ALA A 354 2.76 27.79 21.55
CA ALA A 354 2.34 27.95 20.16
C ALA A 354 1.13 28.89 19.95
N LYS A 355 0.35 29.13 21.02
CA LYS A 355 -0.89 29.92 20.98
C LYS A 355 -0.69 31.37 21.39
N SER A 356 0.18 31.65 22.37
CA SER A 356 0.48 33.03 22.80
C SER A 356 1.72 33.62 22.13
N GLY A 357 2.58 32.79 21.52
CA GLY A 357 3.88 33.18 21.00
C GLY A 357 5.02 33.16 22.03
N GLN A 358 4.71 32.94 23.31
CA GLN A 358 5.69 32.97 24.39
C GLN A 358 6.80 31.94 24.17
N GLY A 359 8.05 32.36 24.38
CA GLY A 359 9.24 31.50 24.37
C GLY A 359 9.77 31.10 22.99
N ILE A 360 9.03 31.36 21.90
CA ILE A 360 9.38 30.85 20.57
C ILE A 360 10.68 31.47 20.03
N ASP A 361 10.90 32.78 20.21
CA ASP A 361 12.17 33.42 19.82
C ASP A 361 13.37 32.82 20.59
N GLY A 362 13.16 32.40 21.85
CA GLY A 362 14.18 31.72 22.66
C GLY A 362 14.48 30.29 22.19
N LEU A 363 13.47 29.57 21.70
CA LEU A 363 13.65 28.26 21.05
C LEU A 363 14.46 28.40 19.74
N LEU A 364 14.19 29.42 18.92
CA LEU A 364 14.95 29.70 17.70
C LEU A 364 16.42 30.04 18.04
N ASP A 365 16.64 30.84 19.09
CA ASP A 365 17.98 31.15 19.60
C ASP A 365 18.73 29.88 20.09
N GLN A 366 18.07 29.01 20.87
CA GLN A 366 18.67 27.75 21.33
C GLN A 366 19.02 26.80 20.17
N ILE A 367 18.19 26.73 19.12
CA ILE A 367 18.45 25.96 17.90
C ILE A 367 19.71 26.47 17.18
N LEU A 368 19.88 27.79 17.07
CA LEU A 368 21.06 28.39 16.44
C LEU A 368 22.34 28.15 17.27
N VAL A 369 22.28 28.30 18.59
CA VAL A 369 23.41 27.97 19.48
C VAL A 369 23.81 26.49 19.37
N GLN A 370 22.83 25.58 19.30
CA GLN A 370 23.09 24.16 19.07
C GLN A 370 23.74 23.90 17.70
N ALA A 371 23.35 24.64 16.66
CA ALA A 371 23.95 24.55 15.33
C ALA A 371 25.39 25.08 15.26
N GLU A 372 25.71 26.13 16.02
CA GLU A 372 27.08 26.64 16.19
C GLU A 372 27.97 25.61 16.90
N VAL A 373 27.47 24.96 17.96
CA VAL A 373 28.19 23.90 18.70
C VAL A 373 28.44 22.64 17.84
N LEU A 374 27.61 22.39 16.83
CA LEU A 374 27.78 21.30 15.86
C LEU A 374 28.71 21.63 14.69
N GLU A 375 29.22 22.87 14.60
CA GLU A 375 30.08 23.37 13.50
C GLU A 375 29.54 23.04 12.09
N LEU A 376 28.21 23.19 11.89
CA LEU A 376 27.53 22.74 10.68
C LEU A 376 28.05 23.43 9.41
N THR A 377 28.67 22.63 8.54
CA THR A 377 29.23 23.08 7.26
C THR A 377 28.73 22.27 6.08
N ALA A 378 28.87 22.83 4.86
CA ALA A 378 28.82 22.11 3.60
C ALA A 378 29.62 22.84 2.51
N ALA A 379 30.00 22.11 1.47
CA ALA A 379 30.41 22.72 0.22
C ALA A 379 29.23 23.48 -0.42
N VAL A 380 29.44 24.73 -0.82
CA VAL A 380 28.47 25.52 -1.61
C VAL A 380 28.78 25.39 -3.11
N ASP A 381 30.06 25.45 -3.45
CA ASP A 381 30.58 25.21 -4.79
C ASP A 381 30.73 23.69 -5.02
N GLY A 382 30.28 23.18 -6.17
CA GLY A 382 30.32 21.74 -6.51
C GLY A 382 28.97 21.19 -7.01
N PRO A 383 28.93 19.94 -7.51
CA PRO A 383 27.69 19.28 -7.93
C PRO A 383 26.77 19.08 -6.72
N ALA A 384 25.47 19.34 -6.89
CA ALA A 384 24.54 19.26 -5.77
C ALA A 384 24.23 17.81 -5.37
N LYS A 385 24.27 17.55 -4.06
CA LYS A 385 23.71 16.35 -3.42
C LYS A 385 22.55 16.76 -2.52
N GLY A 386 21.48 15.96 -2.50
CA GLY A 386 20.35 16.14 -1.61
C GLY A 386 19.59 14.85 -1.33
N VAL A 387 18.47 14.96 -0.63
CA VAL A 387 17.58 13.85 -0.29
C VAL A 387 16.13 14.19 -0.65
N VAL A 388 15.39 13.21 -1.19
CA VAL A 388 13.94 13.36 -1.42
C VAL A 388 13.22 13.35 -0.08
N ILE A 389 12.55 14.47 0.24
CA ILE A 389 11.66 14.57 1.39
C ILE A 389 10.33 13.90 1.06
N GLU A 390 9.74 14.25 -0.08
CA GLU A 390 8.45 13.73 -0.55
C GLU A 390 8.37 13.81 -2.09
N SER A 391 7.48 13.02 -2.71
CA SER A 391 7.23 13.05 -4.16
C SER A 391 5.75 12.87 -4.48
N ARG A 392 5.30 13.51 -5.56
CA ARG A 392 3.89 13.56 -5.98
C ARG A 392 3.73 13.64 -7.50
N LEU A 393 2.58 13.20 -8.03
CA LEU A 393 2.27 13.23 -9.47
C LEU A 393 1.19 14.28 -9.76
N ASP A 394 1.56 15.37 -10.41
CA ASP A 394 0.73 16.57 -10.58
C ASP A 394 0.25 16.72 -12.05
N LYS A 395 -1.03 17.07 -12.24
CA LYS A 395 -1.72 17.05 -13.53
C LYS A 395 -1.29 18.21 -14.42
N GLY A 396 -0.34 17.93 -15.31
CA GLY A 396 0.22 18.88 -16.28
C GLY A 396 1.60 19.40 -15.89
N ARG A 397 1.92 19.45 -14.60
CA ARG A 397 3.30 19.65 -14.10
C ARG A 397 4.16 18.39 -14.30
N GLY A 398 3.57 17.20 -14.18
CA GLY A 398 4.27 15.91 -14.24
C GLY A 398 4.68 15.42 -12.85
N PRO A 399 5.69 14.54 -12.74
CA PRO A 399 6.24 14.19 -11.43
C PRO A 399 6.95 15.40 -10.81
N VAL A 400 6.70 15.59 -9.53
CA VAL A 400 7.28 16.64 -8.68
C VAL A 400 7.96 15.95 -7.49
N ALA A 401 9.18 16.37 -7.16
CA ALA A 401 9.89 15.89 -5.98
C ALA A 401 10.31 17.07 -5.11
N THR A 402 9.98 17.01 -3.82
CA THR A 402 10.48 17.93 -2.81
C THR A 402 11.85 17.45 -2.36
N LEU A 403 12.89 18.22 -2.68
CA LEU A 403 14.28 17.90 -2.40
C LEU A 403 14.83 18.85 -1.32
N LEU A 404 15.60 18.31 -0.40
CA LEU A 404 16.44 19.08 0.51
C LEU A 404 17.88 18.99 0.02
N VAL A 405 18.48 20.13 -0.37
CA VAL A 405 19.89 20.19 -0.78
C VAL A 405 20.78 20.07 0.47
N GLN A 406 21.74 19.16 0.47
CA GLN A 406 22.68 18.92 1.57
C GLN A 406 24.06 19.53 1.29
N SER A 407 24.52 19.49 0.03
CA SER A 407 25.77 20.11 -0.42
C SER A 407 25.70 20.49 -1.91
N GLY A 408 26.62 21.37 -2.33
CA GLY A 408 26.64 21.96 -3.66
C GLY A 408 25.52 22.99 -3.90
N THR A 409 25.45 23.50 -5.13
CA THR A 409 24.39 24.43 -5.56
C THR A 409 23.69 23.83 -6.77
N LEU A 410 22.40 23.52 -6.64
CA LEU A 410 21.60 22.99 -7.74
C LEU A 410 21.09 24.14 -8.61
N ARG A 411 21.14 23.97 -9.94
CA ARG A 411 20.70 24.97 -10.91
C ARG A 411 19.64 24.41 -11.85
N LYS A 412 18.81 25.31 -12.37
CA LYS A 412 17.81 25.01 -13.39
C LYS A 412 18.48 24.65 -14.71
N GLY A 413 18.15 23.48 -15.23
CA GLY A 413 18.79 22.88 -16.40
C GLY A 413 19.76 21.74 -16.07
N ASP A 414 20.16 21.58 -14.80
CA ASP A 414 20.97 20.47 -14.33
C ASP A 414 20.26 19.13 -14.53
N ILE A 415 21.04 18.04 -14.55
CA ILE A 415 20.55 16.68 -14.67
C ILE A 415 20.70 16.02 -13.30
N ILE A 416 19.61 15.48 -12.77
CA ILE A 416 19.57 14.80 -11.47
C ILE A 416 19.31 13.31 -11.70
N LEU A 417 20.09 12.47 -11.01
CA LEU A 417 19.79 11.07 -10.75
C LEU A 417 19.20 10.95 -9.34
N THR A 418 18.10 10.23 -9.17
CA THR A 418 17.40 10.08 -7.87
C THR A 418 16.86 8.66 -7.71
N GLY A 419 17.54 7.85 -6.91
CA GLY A 419 17.18 6.44 -6.71
C GLY A 419 17.14 5.65 -8.03
N LEU A 420 15.93 5.32 -8.50
CA LEU A 420 15.64 4.62 -9.76
C LEU A 420 15.28 5.56 -10.93
N GLU A 421 15.03 6.84 -10.66
CA GLU A 421 14.56 7.83 -11.62
C GLU A 421 15.67 8.82 -11.99
N TYR A 422 15.54 9.47 -13.14
CA TYR A 422 16.47 10.50 -13.59
C TYR A 422 15.74 11.58 -14.40
N GLY A 423 16.32 12.76 -14.53
CA GLY A 423 15.75 13.78 -15.41
C GLY A 423 16.51 15.09 -15.40
N ARG A 424 15.99 16.05 -16.15
CA ARG A 424 16.56 17.39 -16.25
C ARG A 424 15.65 18.38 -15.55
N VAL A 425 16.21 19.22 -14.70
CA VAL A 425 15.48 20.26 -13.96
C VAL A 425 14.88 21.26 -14.95
N ARG A 426 13.58 21.13 -15.22
CA ARG A 426 12.82 22.05 -16.10
C ARG A 426 12.48 23.35 -15.39
N ALA A 427 12.22 23.26 -14.08
CA ALA A 427 11.99 24.38 -13.18
C ALA A 427 12.21 23.91 -11.73
N MET A 428 12.53 24.86 -10.85
CA MET A 428 12.55 24.70 -9.40
C MET A 428 11.61 25.73 -8.80
N LEU A 429 10.88 25.38 -7.74
CA LEU A 429 10.09 26.33 -6.95
C LEU A 429 10.59 26.34 -5.49
N ASP A 430 10.47 27.49 -4.83
CA ASP A 430 10.55 27.59 -3.36
C ASP A 430 9.30 27.01 -2.67
N GLU A 431 9.32 26.90 -1.34
CA GLU A 431 8.16 26.39 -0.57
C GLU A 431 6.91 27.27 -0.68
N THR A 432 7.04 28.52 -1.16
CA THR A 432 5.92 29.44 -1.41
C THR A 432 5.38 29.32 -2.84
N GLY A 433 5.95 28.43 -3.66
CA GLY A 433 5.56 28.17 -5.04
C GLY A 433 6.13 29.16 -6.06
N ARG A 434 7.10 30.00 -5.69
CA ARG A 434 7.75 30.95 -6.62
C ARG A 434 8.88 30.28 -7.38
N PRO A 435 9.09 30.59 -8.67
CA PRO A 435 10.20 30.02 -9.43
C PRO A 435 11.55 30.57 -8.96
N ILE A 436 12.51 29.68 -8.78
CA ILE A 436 13.91 29.97 -8.49
C ILE A 436 14.82 29.31 -9.54
N ASP A 437 15.96 29.93 -9.83
CA ASP A 437 16.90 29.44 -10.84
C ASP A 437 18.12 28.72 -10.23
N GLU A 438 18.47 28.98 -8.96
CA GLU A 438 19.56 28.36 -8.21
C GLU A 438 19.13 28.08 -6.75
N ALA A 439 19.64 27.02 -6.12
CA ALA A 439 19.38 26.63 -4.73
C ALA A 439 20.63 26.05 -4.06
N GLY A 440 21.03 26.60 -2.91
CA GLY A 440 22.21 26.20 -2.14
C GLY A 440 21.91 25.22 -0.99
N PRO A 441 22.93 24.84 -0.18
CA PRO A 441 22.78 23.89 0.92
C PRO A 441 21.75 24.29 1.98
N SER A 442 21.10 23.29 2.57
CA SER A 442 19.99 23.38 3.53
C SER A 442 18.70 24.02 3.00
N ILE A 443 18.61 24.41 1.72
CA ILE A 443 17.37 24.97 1.14
C ILE A 443 16.46 23.84 0.61
N PRO A 444 15.16 23.82 0.97
CA PRO A 444 14.17 22.90 0.41
C PRO A 444 13.54 23.47 -0.88
N ILE A 445 13.27 22.61 -1.86
CA ILE A 445 12.78 23.00 -3.19
C ILE A 445 11.80 21.98 -3.80
N GLU A 446 10.84 22.41 -4.62
CA GLU A 446 10.11 21.51 -5.54
C GLU A 446 10.85 21.46 -6.90
N VAL A 447 11.36 20.27 -7.29
CA VAL A 447 11.95 20.04 -8.62
C VAL A 447 10.94 19.43 -9.58
N LEU A 448 10.96 19.91 -10.82
CA LEU A 448 10.14 19.44 -11.95
C LEU A 448 11.01 18.90 -13.09
N GLY A 449 10.66 17.74 -13.65
CA GLY A 449 11.28 17.20 -14.87
C GLY A 449 11.99 15.85 -14.74
N LEU A 450 11.76 15.12 -13.65
CA LEU A 450 12.15 13.70 -13.52
C LEU A 450 11.33 12.80 -14.46
N SER A 451 11.82 11.58 -14.72
CA SER A 451 11.12 10.55 -15.50
C SER A 451 9.87 10.00 -14.81
N GLY A 452 9.90 9.92 -13.48
CA GLY A 452 8.82 9.44 -12.63
C GLY A 452 8.89 10.10 -11.24
N ALA A 453 8.01 9.70 -10.33
CA ALA A 453 8.10 10.11 -8.94
C ALA A 453 9.13 9.20 -8.22
N PRO A 454 10.25 9.73 -7.70
CA PRO A 454 11.24 8.93 -6.97
C PRO A 454 10.68 8.48 -5.61
N ASN A 455 11.31 7.49 -4.97
CA ASN A 455 10.90 7.09 -3.63
C ASN A 455 11.30 8.18 -2.63
N ALA A 456 10.50 8.39 -1.59
CA ALA A 456 10.84 9.36 -0.56
C ALA A 456 11.99 8.80 0.30
N GLY A 457 13.03 9.60 0.53
CA GLY A 457 14.28 9.19 1.14
C GLY A 457 15.36 8.68 0.16
N ASP A 458 15.08 8.63 -1.15
CA ASP A 458 16.13 8.40 -2.15
C ASP A 458 17.16 9.55 -2.14
N GLU A 459 18.44 9.23 -2.28
CA GLU A 459 19.47 10.24 -2.53
C GLU A 459 19.35 10.82 -3.94
N ALA A 460 19.50 12.13 -4.05
CA ALA A 460 19.54 12.88 -5.30
C ALA A 460 20.94 13.43 -5.56
N VAL A 461 21.45 13.25 -6.78
CA VAL A 461 22.81 13.62 -7.19
C VAL A 461 22.75 14.31 -8.55
N VAL A 462 23.38 15.49 -8.67
CA VAL A 462 23.62 16.14 -9.96
C VAL A 462 24.73 15.42 -10.73
N VAL A 463 24.47 15.13 -12.00
CA VAL A 463 25.37 14.35 -12.87
C VAL A 463 25.63 15.05 -14.20
N SER A 464 26.87 14.95 -14.67
CA SER A 464 27.39 15.72 -15.82
C SER A 464 26.79 15.36 -17.19
N ASP A 465 26.30 14.12 -17.37
CA ASP A 465 25.71 13.64 -18.63
C ASP A 465 24.42 12.84 -18.38
N GLU A 466 23.38 13.18 -19.14
CA GLU A 466 22.07 12.51 -19.17
C GLU A 466 22.18 11.06 -19.64
N ARG A 467 23.24 10.71 -20.38
CA ARG A 467 23.53 9.33 -20.80
C ARG A 467 24.02 8.49 -19.63
N LYS A 468 25.03 8.94 -18.88
CA LYS A 468 25.46 8.28 -17.62
C LYS A 468 24.27 8.13 -16.67
N ALA A 469 23.49 9.21 -16.48
CA ALA A 469 22.30 9.21 -15.62
C ALA A 469 21.28 8.11 -16.01
N ARG A 470 20.94 8.04 -17.30
CA ARG A 470 19.98 7.07 -17.86
C ARG A 470 20.49 5.64 -17.73
N GLU A 471 21.77 5.40 -17.96
CA GLU A 471 22.39 4.07 -17.89
C GLU A 471 22.38 3.53 -16.45
N ILE A 472 22.81 4.33 -15.48
CA ILE A 472 22.78 3.97 -14.04
C ILE A 472 21.33 3.76 -13.57
N ALA A 473 20.39 4.63 -13.94
CA ALA A 473 18.97 4.47 -13.58
C ALA A 473 18.37 3.16 -14.13
N LEU A 474 18.62 2.84 -15.41
CA LEU A 474 18.12 1.60 -16.03
C LEU A 474 18.77 0.35 -15.41
N PHE A 475 20.06 0.40 -15.08
CA PHE A 475 20.75 -0.69 -14.37
C PHE A 475 20.13 -0.95 -13.00
N ARG A 476 19.90 0.10 -12.19
CA ARG A 476 19.21 0.00 -10.90
C ARG A 476 17.78 -0.53 -11.03
N GLN A 477 17.03 -0.10 -12.04
CA GLN A 477 15.69 -0.63 -12.32
C GLN A 477 15.71 -2.13 -12.67
N GLY A 478 16.72 -2.59 -13.41
CA GLY A 478 16.95 -4.02 -13.69
C GLY A 478 17.20 -4.82 -12.40
N LYS A 479 18.24 -4.44 -11.65
CA LYS A 479 18.63 -5.05 -10.37
C LYS A 479 17.46 -5.09 -9.37
N PHE A 480 16.69 -4.00 -9.25
CA PHE A 480 15.48 -3.95 -8.41
C PHE A 480 14.37 -4.90 -8.89
N ARG A 481 14.14 -4.99 -10.21
CA ARG A 481 13.14 -5.89 -10.80
C ARG A 481 13.49 -7.35 -10.55
N GLU A 482 14.75 -7.73 -10.65
CA GLU A 482 15.22 -9.09 -10.39
C GLU A 482 15.09 -9.46 -8.91
N VAL A 483 15.54 -8.59 -7.99
CA VAL A 483 15.34 -8.78 -6.54
C VAL A 483 13.86 -8.90 -6.19
N LYS A 484 12.98 -8.09 -6.79
CA LYS A 484 11.53 -8.16 -6.59
C LYS A 484 10.94 -9.47 -7.11
N LEU A 485 11.40 -9.96 -8.27
CA LEU A 485 10.96 -11.22 -8.86
C LEU A 485 11.44 -12.44 -8.06
N ALA A 486 12.69 -12.43 -7.57
CA ALA A 486 13.23 -13.47 -6.70
C ALA A 486 12.47 -13.55 -5.36
N ARG A 487 12.19 -12.39 -4.73
CA ARG A 487 11.33 -12.31 -3.53
C ARG A 487 9.92 -12.87 -3.81
N GLN A 488 9.31 -12.55 -4.95
CA GLN A 488 8.00 -13.10 -5.34
C GLN A 488 8.05 -14.62 -5.59
N GLN A 489 9.13 -15.16 -6.17
CA GLN A 489 9.27 -16.60 -6.35
C GLN A 489 9.40 -17.33 -5.01
N LYS A 490 10.24 -16.82 -4.09
CA LYS A 490 10.37 -17.36 -2.73
C LYS A 490 9.02 -17.34 -2.00
N ALA A 491 8.35 -16.19 -1.95
CA ALA A 491 7.04 -16.06 -1.30
C ALA A 491 5.97 -16.94 -1.94
N LYS A 492 6.00 -17.20 -3.26
CA LYS A 492 5.08 -18.15 -3.91
C LYS A 492 5.34 -19.60 -3.48
N LEU A 493 6.61 -20.00 -3.33
CA LEU A 493 6.95 -21.33 -2.83
C LEU A 493 6.49 -21.52 -1.37
N GLU A 494 6.75 -20.52 -0.52
CA GLU A 494 6.31 -20.53 0.89
C GLU A 494 4.77 -20.58 1.00
N ASN A 495 4.05 -19.78 0.20
CA ASN A 495 2.58 -19.80 0.16
C ASN A 495 1.98 -21.12 -0.31
N VAL A 496 2.64 -21.87 -1.22
CA VAL A 496 2.14 -23.20 -1.65
C VAL A 496 2.19 -24.21 -0.50
N PHE A 497 3.11 -24.06 0.45
CA PHE A 497 3.15 -24.91 1.65
C PHE A 497 2.13 -24.49 2.72
N SER A 498 1.90 -23.18 2.94
CA SER A 498 0.88 -22.74 3.91
C SER A 498 -0.55 -22.92 3.40
N GLN A 499 -0.83 -22.73 2.10
CA GLN A 499 -2.14 -23.01 1.48
C GLN A 499 -2.52 -24.50 1.45
N MET A 500 -1.64 -25.41 1.91
CA MET A 500 -1.97 -26.82 2.16
C MET A 500 -2.16 -27.15 3.66
N ALA A 501 -1.87 -26.21 4.56
CA ALA A 501 -1.88 -26.41 6.01
C ALA A 501 -2.96 -25.58 6.72
N GLU A 502 -3.21 -24.35 6.23
CA GLU A 502 -4.27 -23.44 6.69
C GLU A 502 -5.49 -23.57 5.76
N GLY A 503 -6.69 -23.27 6.30
CA GLY A 503 -7.93 -23.28 5.52
C GLY A 503 -8.04 -22.10 4.54
N GLU A 504 -9.23 -21.87 3.98
CA GLU A 504 -9.51 -20.69 3.15
C GLU A 504 -9.52 -19.40 4.00
N ILE A 505 -8.32 -18.85 4.24
CA ILE A 505 -8.13 -17.55 4.89
C ILE A 505 -8.78 -16.47 4.02
N ALA A 506 -9.72 -15.72 4.60
CA ALA A 506 -10.43 -14.67 3.86
C ALA A 506 -9.46 -13.53 3.51
N THR A 507 -9.32 -13.19 2.22
CA THR A 507 -8.42 -12.12 1.77
C THR A 507 -9.18 -10.88 1.34
N LEU A 508 -9.00 -9.77 2.05
CA LEU A 508 -9.51 -8.46 1.62
C LEU A 508 -8.52 -7.83 0.64
N ASN A 509 -8.85 -7.86 -0.65
CA ASN A 509 -8.03 -7.26 -1.70
C ASN A 509 -8.25 -5.74 -1.74
N VAL A 510 -7.15 -4.98 -1.83
CA VAL A 510 -7.16 -3.51 -1.83
C VAL A 510 -6.30 -2.94 -2.97
N VAL A 511 -6.83 -1.93 -3.66
CA VAL A 511 -6.09 -1.07 -4.59
C VAL A 511 -6.01 0.33 -4.00
N LEU A 512 -4.79 0.77 -3.66
CA LEU A 512 -4.53 2.04 -2.99
C LEU A 512 -3.96 3.07 -3.97
N LYS A 513 -4.57 4.27 -4.00
CA LYS A 513 -4.06 5.44 -4.70
C LYS A 513 -4.00 6.63 -3.76
N THR A 514 -2.90 7.37 -3.85
CA THR A 514 -2.57 8.46 -2.92
C THR A 514 -2.04 9.67 -3.68
N ASP A 515 -2.05 10.84 -3.03
CA ASP A 515 -1.52 12.10 -3.56
C ASP A 515 0.01 12.16 -3.53
N VAL A 516 0.63 11.61 -2.49
CA VAL A 516 2.08 11.60 -2.26
C VAL A 516 2.62 10.20 -1.92
N GLN A 517 3.87 9.94 -2.27
CA GLN A 517 4.54 8.65 -2.06
C GLN A 517 4.59 8.23 -0.58
N GLY A 518 4.82 9.17 0.35
CA GLY A 518 4.86 8.87 1.79
C GLY A 518 3.53 8.38 2.35
N SER A 519 2.40 8.89 1.86
CA SER A 519 1.06 8.41 2.22
C SER A 519 0.81 6.99 1.72
N ALA A 520 1.28 6.66 0.50
CA ALA A 520 1.20 5.30 -0.02
C ALA A 520 1.94 4.31 0.90
N GLU A 521 3.16 4.64 1.28
CA GLU A 521 4.00 3.81 2.17
C GLU A 521 3.33 3.60 3.54
N ALA A 522 2.92 4.70 4.20
CA ALA A 522 2.37 4.66 5.55
C ALA A 522 1.01 3.95 5.63
N LEU A 523 0.10 4.20 4.67
CA LEU A 523 -1.14 3.44 4.55
C LEU A 523 -0.87 1.96 4.22
N SER A 524 0.12 1.67 3.38
CA SER A 524 0.43 0.27 3.05
C SER A 524 0.96 -0.51 4.26
N GLU A 525 1.80 0.10 5.09
CA GLU A 525 2.28 -0.49 6.34
C GLU A 525 1.15 -0.64 7.36
N ALA A 526 0.33 0.40 7.54
CA ALA A 526 -0.79 0.39 8.50
C ALA A 526 -1.86 -0.66 8.16
N LEU A 527 -2.30 -0.71 6.90
CA LEU A 527 -3.30 -1.67 6.44
C LEU A 527 -2.76 -3.11 6.50
N THR A 528 -1.47 -3.33 6.24
CA THR A 528 -0.85 -4.66 6.42
C THR A 528 -0.88 -5.10 7.88
N LYS A 529 -0.62 -4.19 8.83
CA LYS A 529 -0.69 -4.45 10.29
C LYS A 529 -2.09 -4.78 10.83
N LEU A 530 -3.16 -4.56 10.05
CA LEU A 530 -4.52 -4.98 10.41
C LEU A 530 -4.81 -6.46 10.09
N SER A 531 -3.91 -7.16 9.41
CA SER A 531 -4.10 -8.57 9.06
C SER A 531 -4.04 -9.49 10.29
N THR A 532 -4.93 -10.46 10.34
CA THR A 532 -4.95 -11.53 11.35
C THR A 532 -4.76 -12.90 10.68
N ASP A 533 -4.74 -13.97 11.49
CA ASP A 533 -4.65 -15.34 10.99
C ASP A 533 -5.96 -15.79 10.30
N GLU A 534 -7.12 -15.24 10.71
CA GLU A 534 -8.43 -15.51 10.09
C GLU A 534 -8.68 -14.66 8.82
N VAL A 535 -8.25 -13.39 8.80
CA VAL A 535 -8.52 -12.45 7.69
C VAL A 535 -7.29 -11.62 7.33
N ARG A 536 -6.88 -11.66 6.06
CA ARG A 536 -5.61 -11.07 5.58
C ARG A 536 -5.84 -9.92 4.61
N VAL A 537 -5.33 -8.72 4.92
CA VAL A 537 -5.38 -7.58 3.99
C VAL A 537 -4.31 -7.76 2.91
N ARG A 538 -4.69 -7.65 1.65
CA ARG A 538 -3.79 -7.81 0.51
C ARG A 538 -3.83 -6.58 -0.40
N ILE A 539 -2.79 -5.78 -0.33
CA ILE A 539 -2.59 -4.66 -1.25
C ILE A 539 -2.07 -5.20 -2.59
N ILE A 540 -2.85 -5.04 -3.64
CA ILE A 540 -2.53 -5.54 -5.00
C ILE A 540 -1.71 -4.51 -5.76
N SER A 541 -2.09 -3.24 -5.63
CA SER A 541 -1.40 -2.10 -6.19
C SER A 541 -1.45 -0.94 -5.19
N SER A 542 -0.33 -0.24 -5.06
CA SER A 542 -0.17 0.98 -4.28
C SER A 542 0.61 1.96 -5.14
N GLY A 543 0.15 3.20 -5.25
CA GLY A 543 0.78 4.19 -6.12
C GLY A 543 0.27 5.61 -5.95
N VAL A 544 0.91 6.51 -6.67
CA VAL A 544 0.76 7.96 -6.53
C VAL A 544 0.06 8.58 -7.74
N GLY A 545 -0.79 9.57 -7.50
CA GLY A 545 -1.59 10.27 -8.50
C GLY A 545 -3.04 9.80 -8.59
N ALA A 546 -3.75 10.36 -9.58
CA ALA A 546 -5.17 10.07 -9.82
C ALA A 546 -5.44 8.59 -10.15
N ILE A 547 -6.68 8.17 -9.93
CA ILE A 547 -7.12 6.80 -10.24
C ILE A 547 -7.41 6.70 -11.73
N ASN A 548 -6.66 5.84 -12.41
CA ASN A 548 -6.70 5.66 -13.87
C ASN A 548 -7.55 4.44 -14.25
N GLU A 549 -7.91 4.35 -15.53
CA GLU A 549 -8.69 3.24 -16.10
C GLU A 549 -8.02 1.88 -15.85
N SER A 550 -6.68 1.81 -15.92
CA SER A 550 -5.91 0.61 -15.60
C SER A 550 -6.02 0.17 -14.14
N ASP A 551 -6.24 1.11 -13.21
CA ASP A 551 -6.40 0.79 -11.78
C ASP A 551 -7.81 0.25 -11.51
N ALA A 552 -8.83 0.81 -12.18
CA ALA A 552 -10.20 0.31 -12.14
C ALA A 552 -10.28 -1.12 -12.70
N ASN A 553 -9.72 -1.36 -13.89
CA ASN A 553 -9.66 -2.69 -14.50
C ASN A 553 -8.91 -3.71 -13.62
N LEU A 554 -7.85 -3.29 -12.92
CA LEU A 554 -7.14 -4.14 -11.96
C LEU A 554 -7.98 -4.46 -10.73
N ALA A 555 -8.81 -3.52 -10.26
CA ALA A 555 -9.73 -3.74 -9.16
C ALA A 555 -10.85 -4.72 -9.52
N VAL A 556 -11.48 -4.56 -10.69
CA VAL A 556 -12.47 -5.51 -11.26
C VAL A 556 -11.86 -6.91 -11.37
N ALA A 557 -10.70 -7.04 -12.00
CA ALA A 557 -10.04 -8.33 -12.25
C ALA A 557 -9.50 -9.02 -10.98
N SER A 558 -9.62 -8.40 -9.81
CA SER A 558 -9.11 -8.93 -8.52
C SER A 558 -10.11 -8.85 -7.37
N GLU A 559 -11.37 -8.47 -7.63
CA GLU A 559 -12.42 -8.25 -6.62
C GLU A 559 -11.91 -7.37 -5.45
N ALA A 560 -11.28 -6.23 -5.78
CA ALA A 560 -10.56 -5.38 -4.84
C ALA A 560 -11.25 -4.04 -4.57
N VAL A 561 -11.34 -3.66 -3.29
CA VAL A 561 -11.85 -2.34 -2.88
C VAL A 561 -10.84 -1.25 -3.27
N MET A 562 -11.32 -0.17 -3.87
CA MET A 562 -10.49 0.96 -4.28
C MET A 562 -10.49 2.07 -3.22
N ILE A 563 -9.29 2.50 -2.82
CA ILE A 563 -9.09 3.55 -1.83
C ILE A 563 -8.36 4.72 -2.49
N GLY A 564 -9.03 5.87 -2.61
CA GLY A 564 -8.44 7.14 -3.04
C GLY A 564 -8.17 8.07 -1.87
N PHE A 565 -6.93 8.14 -1.41
CA PHE A 565 -6.50 9.09 -0.37
C PHE A 565 -6.08 10.43 -1.00
N ASN A 566 -6.80 11.51 -0.71
CA ASN A 566 -6.67 12.87 -1.29
C ASN A 566 -6.77 12.98 -2.83
N VAL A 567 -6.86 11.86 -3.56
CA VAL A 567 -6.97 11.81 -5.02
C VAL A 567 -8.40 11.58 -5.49
N ARG A 568 -8.64 11.84 -6.78
CA ARG A 568 -9.91 11.59 -7.47
C ARG A 568 -9.68 10.70 -8.69
N ALA A 569 -10.72 9.96 -9.09
CA ALA A 569 -10.72 9.20 -10.33
C ALA A 569 -10.90 10.08 -11.56
N ASP A 570 -10.24 9.70 -12.65
CA ASP A 570 -10.38 10.36 -13.95
C ASP A 570 -11.70 9.98 -14.64
N SER A 571 -12.14 10.80 -15.59
CA SER A 571 -13.44 10.62 -16.27
C SER A 571 -13.56 9.34 -17.10
N ALA A 572 -12.45 8.65 -17.38
CA ALA A 572 -12.44 7.30 -17.94
C ALA A 572 -12.63 6.25 -16.83
N ALA A 573 -11.79 6.29 -15.80
CA ALA A 573 -11.86 5.37 -14.65
C ALA A 573 -13.23 5.39 -13.96
N LYS A 574 -13.81 6.58 -13.78
CA LYS A 574 -15.12 6.74 -13.15
C LYS A 574 -16.24 6.01 -13.91
N LYS A 575 -16.16 5.89 -15.23
CA LYS A 575 -17.14 5.12 -16.03
C LYS A 575 -17.03 3.63 -15.77
N VAL A 576 -15.82 3.06 -15.86
CA VAL A 576 -15.58 1.63 -15.60
C VAL A 576 -16.05 1.27 -14.17
N ILE A 577 -15.80 2.14 -13.20
CA ILE A 577 -16.22 1.96 -11.81
C ILE A 577 -17.75 2.02 -11.66
N GLU A 578 -18.46 2.88 -12.41
CA GLU A 578 -19.93 2.97 -12.43
C GLU A 578 -20.61 1.89 -13.30
N GLU A 579 -19.91 1.34 -14.30
CA GLU A 579 -20.41 0.31 -15.23
C GLU A 579 -20.23 -1.11 -14.66
N GLU A 580 -19.09 -1.40 -14.04
CA GLU A 580 -18.77 -2.70 -13.41
C GLU A 580 -19.14 -2.75 -11.91
N GLY A 581 -19.48 -1.61 -11.28
CA GLY A 581 -19.94 -1.55 -9.89
C GLY A 581 -18.84 -1.73 -8.84
N VAL A 582 -17.67 -1.14 -9.04
CA VAL A 582 -16.51 -1.26 -8.13
C VAL A 582 -16.66 -0.35 -6.92
N ASP A 583 -16.47 -0.90 -5.71
CA ASP A 583 -16.45 -0.11 -4.47
C ASP A 583 -15.24 0.85 -4.42
N LEU A 584 -15.53 2.14 -4.65
CA LEU A 584 -14.55 3.22 -4.60
C LEU A 584 -14.85 4.18 -3.45
N HIS A 585 -13.94 4.21 -2.47
CA HIS A 585 -14.00 5.11 -1.33
C HIS A 585 -12.94 6.21 -1.41
N TYR A 586 -13.31 7.42 -1.00
CA TYR A 586 -12.43 8.59 -0.97
C TYR A 586 -12.24 9.11 0.45
N TYR A 587 -10.99 9.34 0.84
CA TYR A 587 -10.63 9.79 2.19
C TYR A 587 -9.61 10.93 2.14
N SER A 588 -9.60 11.75 3.19
CA SER A 588 -8.59 12.80 3.40
C SER A 588 -7.98 12.79 4.81
N VAL A 589 -8.34 11.80 5.63
CA VAL A 589 -7.79 11.57 6.98
C VAL A 589 -7.42 10.10 7.09
N ILE A 590 -6.20 9.80 7.53
CA ILE A 590 -5.67 8.44 7.59
C ILE A 590 -6.47 7.51 8.53
N TYR A 591 -7.08 8.05 9.58
CA TYR A 591 -7.95 7.33 10.51
C TYR A 591 -9.17 6.72 9.80
N ASP A 592 -9.89 7.49 8.98
CA ASP A 592 -11.11 7.06 8.30
C ASP A 592 -10.87 5.81 7.43
N VAL A 593 -9.70 5.74 6.77
CA VAL A 593 -9.27 4.60 5.95
C VAL A 593 -9.07 3.35 6.82
N ILE A 594 -8.36 3.51 7.93
CA ILE A 594 -8.01 2.43 8.86
C ILE A 594 -9.26 1.88 9.54
N ASP A 595 -10.15 2.76 10.00
CA ASP A 595 -11.39 2.38 10.68
C ASP A 595 -12.41 1.73 9.74
N GLU A 596 -12.56 2.20 8.49
CA GLU A 596 -13.46 1.54 7.53
C GLU A 596 -12.93 0.17 7.10
N ILE A 597 -11.62 0.02 6.87
CA ILE A 597 -11.05 -1.31 6.61
C ILE A 597 -11.17 -2.21 7.84
N LYS A 598 -11.01 -1.68 9.06
CA LYS A 598 -11.25 -2.45 10.30
C LYS A 598 -12.72 -2.91 10.41
N LYS A 599 -13.69 -2.08 10.01
CA LYS A 599 -15.12 -2.46 9.92
C LYS A 599 -15.36 -3.52 8.84
N ALA A 600 -14.75 -3.39 7.66
CA ALA A 600 -14.84 -4.38 6.59
C ALA A 600 -14.29 -5.74 7.02
N LEU A 601 -13.12 -5.77 7.67
CA LEU A 601 -12.52 -6.98 8.23
C LEU A 601 -13.42 -7.61 9.31
N VAL A 602 -14.04 -6.81 10.19
CA VAL A 602 -15.05 -7.29 11.15
C VAL A 602 -16.26 -7.92 10.45
N GLY A 603 -16.72 -7.34 9.33
CA GLY A 603 -17.78 -7.91 8.51
C GLY A 603 -17.41 -9.22 7.79
N MET A 604 -16.12 -9.51 7.65
CA MET A 604 -15.60 -10.76 7.07
C MET A 604 -15.26 -11.83 8.13
N LEU A 605 -15.23 -11.48 9.42
CA LEU A 605 -15.04 -12.46 10.50
C LEU A 605 -16.27 -13.37 10.64
N SER A 606 -16.03 -14.66 10.88
CA SER A 606 -17.09 -15.58 11.25
C SER A 606 -17.65 -15.21 12.63
N PRO A 607 -18.98 -15.13 12.81
CA PRO A 607 -19.57 -14.76 14.09
C PRO A 607 -19.28 -15.84 15.15
N GLU A 608 -19.03 -15.41 16.39
CA GLU A 608 -18.75 -16.31 17.49
C GLU A 608 -20.06 -16.92 18.00
N VAL A 609 -20.26 -18.21 17.73
CA VAL A 609 -21.43 -18.96 18.21
C VAL A 609 -21.30 -19.19 19.72
N LYS A 610 -22.05 -18.42 20.51
CA LYS A 610 -22.14 -18.59 21.96
C LYS A 610 -23.38 -19.40 22.32
N GLU A 611 -23.19 -20.39 23.16
CA GLU A 611 -24.27 -21.24 23.66
C GLU A 611 -24.83 -20.63 24.95
N GLN A 612 -26.01 -20.01 24.87
CA GLN A 612 -26.71 -19.47 26.04
C GLN A 612 -27.70 -20.52 26.55
N ILE A 613 -27.59 -20.91 27.81
CA ILE A 613 -28.57 -21.80 28.45
C ILE A 613 -29.89 -21.03 28.59
N ILE A 614 -30.98 -21.59 28.03
CA ILE A 614 -32.33 -21.00 28.04
C ILE A 614 -33.28 -21.71 29.02
N GLY A 615 -32.93 -22.90 29.51
CA GLY A 615 -33.69 -23.58 30.55
C GLY A 615 -32.99 -24.81 31.11
N LEU A 616 -33.28 -25.11 32.38
CA LEU A 616 -32.79 -26.29 33.10
C LEU A 616 -33.96 -27.16 33.51
N VAL A 617 -33.85 -28.46 33.26
CA VAL A 617 -34.92 -29.44 33.43
C VAL A 617 -34.40 -30.62 34.24
N GLN A 618 -35.18 -31.13 35.19
CA GLN A 618 -34.82 -32.32 35.96
C GLN A 618 -35.74 -33.51 35.62
N VAL A 619 -35.13 -34.67 35.34
CA VAL A 619 -35.83 -35.93 35.08
C VAL A 619 -36.31 -36.51 36.41
N ARG A 620 -37.63 -36.73 36.53
CA ARG A 620 -38.27 -37.33 37.71
C ARG A 620 -38.58 -38.81 37.53
N GLN A 621 -39.07 -39.19 36.35
CA GLN A 621 -39.48 -40.56 36.03
C GLN A 621 -39.24 -40.86 34.56
N VAL A 622 -38.92 -42.10 34.18
CA VAL A 622 -38.70 -42.47 32.77
C VAL A 622 -39.70 -43.52 32.29
N PHE A 623 -40.48 -43.16 31.28
CA PHE A 623 -41.50 -44.01 30.65
C PHE A 623 -40.96 -44.61 29.34
N ARG A 624 -41.43 -45.79 28.94
CA ARG A 624 -41.10 -46.40 27.65
C ARG A 624 -42.36 -46.51 26.79
N HIS A 625 -42.36 -45.88 25.61
CA HIS A 625 -43.50 -45.86 24.71
C HIS A 625 -43.18 -46.58 23.39
N PRO A 626 -43.96 -47.59 22.94
CA PRO A 626 -43.63 -48.41 21.77
C PRO A 626 -43.36 -47.67 20.46
N LYS A 627 -43.90 -46.45 20.30
CA LYS A 627 -43.73 -45.61 19.10
C LYS A 627 -42.67 -44.50 19.25
N PHE A 628 -42.25 -44.16 20.48
CA PHE A 628 -41.49 -42.93 20.77
C PHE A 628 -40.28 -43.16 21.71
N GLY A 629 -39.84 -44.41 21.90
CA GLY A 629 -38.65 -44.73 22.70
C GLY A 629 -38.81 -44.45 24.19
N ALA A 630 -37.72 -44.02 24.84
CA ALA A 630 -37.73 -43.53 26.21
C ALA A 630 -38.23 -42.08 26.27
N ILE A 631 -39.29 -41.84 27.04
CA ILE A 631 -39.84 -40.50 27.32
C ILE A 631 -39.54 -40.19 28.79
N ALA A 632 -38.72 -39.17 29.02
CA ALA A 632 -38.45 -38.64 30.34
C ALA A 632 -39.62 -37.75 30.80
N GLY A 633 -40.24 -38.09 31.92
CA GLY A 633 -41.16 -37.23 32.67
C GLY A 633 -40.36 -36.29 33.55
N CYS A 634 -40.42 -35.01 33.25
CA CYS A 634 -39.53 -33.99 33.77
C CYS A 634 -40.29 -32.78 34.35
N MET A 635 -39.61 -32.02 35.19
CA MET A 635 -40.05 -30.70 35.65
C MET A 635 -39.05 -29.63 35.21
N VAL A 636 -39.53 -28.52 34.66
CA VAL A 636 -38.68 -27.37 34.32
C VAL A 636 -38.31 -26.63 35.61
N VAL A 637 -37.03 -26.71 35.99
CA VAL A 637 -36.47 -26.11 37.22
C VAL A 637 -36.22 -24.62 37.00
N ASP A 638 -35.69 -24.25 35.84
CA ASP A 638 -35.44 -22.86 35.46
C ASP A 638 -35.65 -22.60 33.96
N GLY A 639 -35.93 -21.34 33.61
CA GLY A 639 -36.09 -20.89 32.23
C GLY A 639 -37.24 -21.51 31.45
N VAL A 640 -37.01 -21.78 30.16
CA VAL A 640 -38.01 -22.26 29.19
C VAL A 640 -37.42 -23.33 28.26
N VAL A 641 -38.13 -24.44 28.11
CA VAL A 641 -37.82 -25.50 27.15
C VAL A 641 -38.48 -25.19 25.81
N LYS A 642 -37.70 -24.92 24.77
CA LYS A 642 -38.17 -24.83 23.36
C LYS A 642 -37.98 -26.18 22.68
N ARG A 643 -38.99 -26.68 21.95
CA ARG A 643 -38.86 -27.96 21.20
C ARG A 643 -37.74 -27.94 20.13
N SER A 644 -37.45 -26.78 19.54
CA SER A 644 -36.48 -26.61 18.46
C SER A 644 -35.04 -26.30 18.93
N ALA A 645 -34.78 -26.28 20.24
CA ALA A 645 -33.46 -25.98 20.78
C ALA A 645 -32.63 -27.26 21.01
N PRO A 646 -31.30 -27.21 20.80
CA PRO A 646 -30.40 -28.29 21.19
C PRO A 646 -30.35 -28.46 22.72
N ILE A 647 -29.98 -29.66 23.15
CA ILE A 647 -29.94 -30.06 24.55
C ILE A 647 -28.66 -30.81 24.93
N ARG A 648 -28.27 -30.68 26.20
CA ARG A 648 -27.28 -31.49 26.90
C ARG A 648 -27.98 -32.31 27.97
N VAL A 649 -27.64 -33.59 28.09
CA VAL A 649 -28.07 -34.46 29.20
C VAL A 649 -26.89 -34.63 30.15
N LEU A 650 -27.07 -34.21 31.40
CA LEU A 650 -26.06 -34.24 32.44
C LEU A 650 -26.46 -35.21 33.56
N ARG A 651 -25.46 -35.93 34.09
CA ARG A 651 -25.58 -36.81 35.26
C ARG A 651 -24.45 -36.46 36.21
N GLU A 652 -24.76 -36.14 37.46
CA GLU A 652 -23.77 -35.69 38.46
C GLU A 652 -22.91 -34.51 37.94
N ASN A 653 -23.53 -33.60 37.18
CA ASN A 653 -22.93 -32.45 36.50
C ASN A 653 -21.93 -32.78 35.36
N VAL A 654 -21.86 -34.04 34.92
CA VAL A 654 -21.07 -34.47 33.75
C VAL A 654 -21.99 -34.63 32.53
N VAL A 655 -21.65 -34.00 31.41
CA VAL A 655 -22.37 -34.16 30.13
C VAL A 655 -22.18 -35.59 29.62
N ILE A 656 -23.28 -36.33 29.47
CA ILE A 656 -23.30 -37.70 28.92
C ILE A 656 -23.72 -37.71 27.45
N PHE A 657 -24.57 -36.78 27.03
CA PHE A 657 -25.10 -36.73 25.66
C PHE A 657 -25.41 -35.29 25.23
N GLU A 658 -25.13 -34.98 23.96
CA GLU A 658 -25.57 -33.76 23.29
C GLU A 658 -26.48 -34.15 22.10
N GLY A 659 -27.56 -33.40 21.88
CA GLY A 659 -28.47 -33.68 20.76
C GLY A 659 -29.70 -32.79 20.71
N GLU A 660 -30.79 -33.35 20.19
CA GLU A 660 -32.05 -32.63 19.92
C GLU A 660 -33.25 -33.30 20.61
N LEU A 661 -34.30 -32.52 20.82
CA LEU A 661 -35.61 -33.02 21.28
C LEU A 661 -36.38 -33.65 20.11
N ASP A 662 -36.68 -34.94 20.19
CA ASP A 662 -37.57 -35.62 19.25
C ASP A 662 -39.03 -35.20 19.47
N SER A 663 -39.45 -35.16 20.75
CA SER A 663 -40.77 -34.69 21.15
C SER A 663 -40.76 -33.94 22.49
N LEU A 664 -41.59 -32.89 22.55
CA LEU A 664 -41.88 -32.11 23.75
C LEU A 664 -43.39 -32.09 23.94
N ARG A 665 -43.87 -32.64 25.05
CA ARG A 665 -45.30 -32.89 25.29
C ARG A 665 -45.72 -32.47 26.68
N ARG A 666 -46.98 -32.07 26.82
CA ARG A 666 -47.62 -31.84 28.13
C ARG A 666 -48.89 -32.68 28.20
N PHE A 667 -48.94 -33.63 29.13
CA PHE A 667 -49.94 -34.69 29.23
C PHE A 667 -50.11 -35.51 27.94
N LYS A 668 -50.96 -35.08 27.00
CA LYS A 668 -51.21 -35.75 25.71
C LYS A 668 -50.87 -34.90 24.50
N ASP A 669 -50.64 -33.61 24.69
CA ASP A 669 -50.55 -32.62 23.62
C ASP A 669 -49.07 -32.30 23.32
N ASP A 670 -48.72 -32.25 22.03
CA ASP A 670 -47.42 -31.72 21.58
C ASP A 670 -47.39 -30.20 21.78
N VAL A 671 -46.36 -29.69 22.46
CA VAL A 671 -46.22 -28.26 22.79
C VAL A 671 -44.91 -27.69 22.28
N ALA A 672 -44.93 -26.43 21.85
CA ALA A 672 -43.76 -25.76 21.29
C ALA A 672 -42.79 -25.25 22.38
N GLU A 673 -43.34 -24.77 23.51
CA GLU A 673 -42.59 -24.32 24.68
C GLU A 673 -43.19 -24.85 25.99
N VAL A 674 -42.35 -25.04 27.01
CA VAL A 674 -42.76 -25.30 28.41
C VAL A 674 -41.95 -24.39 29.34
N ARG A 675 -42.63 -23.68 30.23
CA ARG A 675 -42.04 -22.71 31.16
C ARG A 675 -41.74 -23.33 32.53
N GLN A 676 -40.86 -22.69 33.28
CA GLN A 676 -40.52 -22.99 34.69
C GLN A 676 -41.73 -23.40 35.55
N GLY A 677 -41.55 -24.40 36.40
CA GLY A 677 -42.55 -24.90 37.34
C GLY A 677 -43.60 -25.85 36.75
N PHE A 678 -43.64 -26.03 35.43
CA PHE A 678 -44.53 -27.01 34.78
C PHE A 678 -43.83 -28.35 34.51
N GLU A 679 -44.63 -29.42 34.54
CA GLU A 679 -44.22 -30.77 34.16
C GLU A 679 -44.42 -31.03 32.65
N CYS A 680 -43.49 -31.77 32.05
CA CYS A 680 -43.48 -32.11 30.64
C CYS A 680 -42.89 -33.52 30.39
N GLY A 681 -43.27 -34.12 29.26
CA GLY A 681 -42.64 -35.31 28.70
C GLY A 681 -41.67 -34.91 27.60
N ILE A 682 -40.41 -35.33 27.73
CA ILE A 682 -39.32 -35.11 26.79
C ILE A 682 -38.88 -36.44 26.18
N GLY A 683 -38.93 -36.56 24.85
CA GLY A 683 -38.25 -37.61 24.10
C GLY A 683 -36.95 -37.07 23.51
N VAL A 684 -35.81 -37.71 23.81
CA VAL A 684 -34.49 -37.31 23.28
C VAL A 684 -34.19 -38.09 22.00
N ARG A 685 -33.77 -37.40 20.94
CA ARG A 685 -33.49 -38.02 19.65
C ARG A 685 -32.26 -38.93 19.75
N ASN A 686 -32.39 -40.17 19.28
CA ASN A 686 -31.34 -41.21 19.25
C ASN A 686 -30.74 -41.63 20.62
N TYR A 687 -31.29 -41.21 21.76
CA TYR A 687 -30.78 -41.54 23.10
C TYR A 687 -31.83 -42.21 23.98
N ASN A 688 -31.46 -43.30 24.68
CA ASN A 688 -32.40 -44.16 25.42
C ASN A 688 -31.95 -44.53 26.85
N ASP A 689 -30.80 -44.06 27.34
CA ASP A 689 -30.31 -44.28 28.72
C ASP A 689 -30.51 -43.04 29.61
N VAL A 690 -31.63 -42.33 29.43
CA VAL A 690 -32.07 -41.31 30.40
C VAL A 690 -32.51 -42.01 31.68
N ARG A 691 -32.13 -41.46 32.83
CA ARG A 691 -32.40 -42.02 34.17
C ARG A 691 -33.02 -40.96 35.09
N GLU A 692 -33.66 -41.44 36.14
CA GLU A 692 -34.25 -40.59 37.18
C GLU A 692 -33.13 -39.86 37.95
N GLY A 693 -33.26 -38.53 38.10
CA GLY A 693 -32.23 -37.67 38.67
C GLY A 693 -31.30 -37.00 37.66
N ASP A 694 -31.29 -37.42 36.39
CA ASP A 694 -30.57 -36.70 35.32
C ASP A 694 -31.10 -35.27 35.15
N GLN A 695 -30.22 -34.36 34.71
CA GLN A 695 -30.58 -33.00 34.31
C GLN A 695 -30.50 -32.86 32.79
N ILE A 696 -31.37 -32.03 32.21
CA ILE A 696 -31.34 -31.67 30.80
C ILE A 696 -31.21 -30.15 30.72
N GLU A 697 -30.06 -29.69 30.25
CA GLU A 697 -29.85 -28.29 29.88
C GLU A 697 -30.33 -28.07 28.46
N VAL A 698 -31.13 -27.03 28.27
CA VAL A 698 -31.58 -26.55 26.96
C VAL A 698 -30.83 -25.27 26.66
N PHE A 699 -30.16 -25.19 25.53
CA PHE A 699 -29.38 -24.02 25.14
C PHE A 699 -29.71 -23.54 23.74
N GLU A 700 -29.45 -22.27 23.47
CA GLU A 700 -29.66 -21.64 22.17
C GLU A 700 -28.31 -21.11 21.67
N ARG A 701 -28.02 -21.36 20.39
CA ARG A 701 -26.81 -20.89 19.72
C ARG A 701 -27.06 -19.48 19.21
N ILE A 702 -26.39 -18.51 19.82
CA ILE A 702 -26.49 -17.10 19.46
C ILE A 702 -25.19 -16.71 18.75
N GLU A 703 -25.32 -16.27 17.50
CA GLU A 703 -24.23 -15.67 16.73
C GLU A 703 -23.92 -14.28 17.28
N VAL A 704 -22.72 -14.11 17.86
CA VAL A 704 -22.24 -12.83 18.37
C VAL A 704 -21.16 -12.31 17.44
N GLN A 705 -21.37 -11.13 16.85
CA GLN A 705 -20.36 -10.48 16.00
C GLN A 705 -19.09 -10.20 16.82
N ARG A 706 -17.95 -10.59 16.27
CA ARG A 706 -16.62 -10.33 16.84
C ARG A 706 -16.18 -8.89 16.56
N THR A 707 -15.24 -8.38 17.34
CA THR A 707 -14.62 -7.07 17.15
C THR A 707 -13.10 -7.20 17.18
N LEU A 708 -12.44 -6.58 16.21
CA LEU A 708 -10.98 -6.38 16.15
C LEU A 708 -10.53 -5.22 17.04
#